data_AF-A0A7J5ABK3-F1
#
_entry.id   AF-A0A7J5ABK3-F1
#
_cell.length_a   1.000
_cell.length_b   1.000
_cell.length_c   1.000
_cell.angle_alpha   90.00
_cell.angle_beta   90.00
_cell.angle_gamma   90.00
#
_symmetry.space_group_name_H-M   'P 1'
#
loop_
_entity.id
_entity.type
_entity.pdbx_description
1 polymer ?
#
loop_
_entity_poly.entity_id
_entity_poly.type
_entity_poly.pdbx_seq_one_letter_code
_entity_poly.pdbx_strand_id
1 'polypeptide(L)'
;MEKLQLSYIRLLFFFMLCINSAKATNYYIDSVNGLDTNNGTSILTPWKNISKINALTITPGSIVSLKCGSIWNGQQLKFLGSGTATAPIIVDQYSTGAKPIINGDGLATTDQGVVYLYNQDYIEINNLEITNYPSSSSITNPDSIFFVGLYATTGTNLNPLGADRRGVMVALKDKGVSNHIYLKNLNVHHVKGQLGNGNTAVNGAIPKRTGGIYFAVLNESATSNSRFNDVLIDGCNVNYCENIGIAFDNEDNVYYPGADEYNTWYARRYSNIKVSNNIIHHIGKNAMIIRCTDETGLIERNVCYETALGTTGNTIFSARAKGTVFQYNEGYFNRATTQTVDPGTIDGSLYDPDYGSVGIIFQYSYSHDNSEGLYWGCNTRGSANNTTGIPDPEDVGCTLRYNISQNDMGDLIFFNYPSAGNEIYNNVFYLKSGMKASIIHESSSKNHTYNFYNNIIYNLSSSTGYNFGSGTGIQTRTIENNLFYGNHPSTEPADINKLISDPKFIAPGMGGIGLNTLDGYKLLSDSPAKSNGKIAPNTIKFDFFNNVINTSKPLNRGVFEGINATAAPIVSNQIFCGTLIPTVGNLVAIGTAIQWYADATGGMVLASSTVLSTKTYYATQTVNGIESERIASIVTVNSTSVPTASAQVFNSSSNPLVADLVATGIALKWYSITIGDSALASTTALTSGTYYVSQTLNACESSKVSVQVTVNTLSTPLPVANAQTFCNAATVANLVATGTAIQWYADAIGGTALIATTALSTKTYYATQTVNGIESERLPLLVTINQPIAGFISASSSLVCSGTGLNLTLNNFNGTISWQKSTNWTAATPTWSTITGQISKTLSTGSLTSSTAFRTILSIGTCNSVSSNYIVNVSKAAKVTSISGGNSSSTAACIGTKVTLKLASGYVGTIQWMSATSSKGTYTAIAGANSSTYDYYPQTTATMYFKVRMTSTPCSATATSSSGIAVFAKNCQSVARLKRESVELVEQSFSVLTFPNPFSSTFKLKLTTSSAEPVLIKTYDMIGKLIEVLKVNSSDVEYQELGYNYSYGVFNIVISQGKNMKSIRVIKK
;
A
#
# COMPACT_ATOMS: atom_id res chain seq x y z
N MET A 1 -10.95 13.49 -70.63
CA MET A 1 -11.13 12.08 -70.25
C MET A 1 -9.90 11.46 -69.56
N GLU A 2 -8.83 12.18 -69.26
CA GLU A 2 -7.67 11.64 -68.50
C GLU A 2 -7.65 11.94 -66.99
N LYS A 3 -8.51 12.85 -66.49
CA LYS A 3 -8.56 13.19 -65.05
C LYS A 3 -9.50 12.32 -64.21
N LEU A 4 -10.28 11.42 -64.82
CA LEU A 4 -11.19 10.52 -64.09
C LEU A 4 -10.62 9.11 -63.84
N GLN A 5 -9.55 8.70 -64.53
CA GLN A 5 -8.94 7.37 -64.32
C GLN A 5 -7.88 7.32 -63.19
N LEU A 6 -7.29 8.45 -62.81
CA LEU A 6 -6.32 8.49 -61.71
C LEU A 6 -6.95 8.47 -60.31
N SER A 7 -8.20 8.93 -60.16
CA SER A 7 -8.90 8.93 -58.87
C SER A 7 -9.44 7.55 -58.47
N TYR A 8 -9.71 6.66 -59.43
CA TYR A 8 -10.13 5.28 -59.13
C TYR A 8 -8.97 4.37 -58.71
N ILE A 9 -7.76 4.60 -59.23
CA ILE A 9 -6.56 3.83 -58.85
C ILE A 9 -6.05 4.25 -57.45
N ARG A 10 -6.23 5.51 -57.04
CA ARG A 10 -5.90 5.95 -55.68
C ARG A 10 -6.93 5.55 -54.62
N LEU A 11 -8.20 5.37 -55.00
CA LEU A 11 -9.25 4.92 -54.07
C LEU A 11 -9.22 3.39 -53.86
N LEU A 12 -8.79 2.60 -54.85
CA LEU A 12 -8.54 1.17 -54.66
C LEU A 12 -7.24 0.86 -53.89
N PHE A 13 -6.21 1.72 -53.97
CA PHE A 13 -4.99 1.55 -53.16
C PHE A 13 -5.17 1.97 -51.69
N PHE A 14 -6.17 2.81 -51.37
CA PHE A 14 -6.48 3.20 -49.98
C PHE A 14 -7.39 2.22 -49.24
N PHE A 15 -7.99 1.24 -49.94
CA PHE A 15 -8.79 0.17 -49.33
C PHE A 15 -8.05 -1.18 -49.24
N MET A 16 -6.79 -1.25 -49.66
CA MET A 16 -5.97 -2.47 -49.65
C MET A 16 -4.72 -2.40 -48.76
N LEU A 17 -4.68 -1.44 -47.83
CA LEU A 17 -3.82 -1.47 -46.64
C LEU A 17 -4.72 -1.55 -45.39
N CYS A 18 -5.54 -2.61 -45.33
CA CYS A 18 -5.78 -3.23 -44.04
C CYS A 18 -4.42 -3.75 -43.58
N ILE A 19 -3.67 -2.91 -42.86
CA ILE A 19 -2.52 -3.37 -42.08
C ILE A 19 -3.11 -4.46 -41.19
N ASN A 20 -2.83 -5.72 -41.53
CA ASN A 20 -3.01 -6.85 -40.64
C ASN A 20 -2.18 -6.55 -39.40
N SER A 21 -2.76 -5.83 -38.44
CA SER A 21 -2.26 -5.80 -37.08
C SER A 21 -2.36 -7.25 -36.63
N ALA A 22 -1.23 -7.96 -36.66
CA ALA A 22 -1.16 -9.33 -36.24
C ALA A 22 -1.65 -9.39 -34.79
N LYS A 23 -2.81 -10.02 -34.60
CA LYS A 23 -3.55 -10.02 -33.34
C LYS A 23 -2.68 -10.60 -32.22
N ALA A 24 -2.70 -9.95 -31.06
CA ALA A 24 -2.09 -10.47 -29.84
C ALA A 24 -2.56 -11.92 -29.60
N THR A 25 -1.62 -12.81 -29.27
CA THR A 25 -1.88 -14.24 -29.12
C THR A 25 -1.45 -14.71 -27.73
N ASN A 26 -2.29 -15.55 -27.10
CA ASN A 26 -1.95 -16.20 -25.83
C ASN A 26 -1.44 -17.60 -26.13
N TYR A 27 -0.16 -17.84 -25.86
CA TYR A 27 0.50 -19.13 -26.00
C TYR A 27 0.51 -19.87 -24.66
N TYR A 28 0.28 -21.18 -24.66
CA TYR A 28 0.25 -22.02 -23.47
C TYR A 28 1.19 -23.20 -23.63
N ILE A 29 2.03 -23.42 -22.61
CA ILE A 29 3.02 -24.51 -22.58
C ILE A 29 2.85 -25.32 -21.29
N ASP A 30 2.72 -26.64 -21.42
CA ASP A 30 2.57 -27.60 -20.32
C ASP A 30 3.48 -28.82 -20.59
N SER A 31 4.54 -28.98 -19.80
CA SER A 31 5.50 -30.08 -20.02
C SER A 31 4.90 -31.47 -19.77
N VAL A 32 3.81 -31.55 -19.01
CA VAL A 32 3.15 -32.80 -18.62
C VAL A 32 2.09 -33.16 -19.67
N ASN A 33 1.09 -32.31 -19.86
CA ASN A 33 -0.10 -32.61 -20.67
C ASN A 33 -0.07 -32.02 -22.08
N GLY A 34 0.90 -31.16 -22.40
CA GLY A 34 1.03 -30.56 -23.72
C GLY A 34 1.46 -31.55 -24.80
N LEU A 35 1.15 -31.20 -26.04
CA LEU A 35 1.60 -31.89 -27.26
C LEU A 35 2.03 -30.83 -28.29
N ASP A 36 3.21 -30.99 -28.89
CA ASP A 36 3.74 -30.00 -29.84
C ASP A 36 3.04 -29.99 -31.21
N THR A 37 2.15 -30.96 -31.44
CA THR A 37 1.20 -31.00 -32.55
C THR A 37 -0.03 -30.11 -32.30
N ASN A 38 -0.26 -29.65 -31.06
CA ASN A 38 -1.31 -28.70 -30.76
C ASN A 38 -1.01 -27.32 -31.38
N ASN A 39 -2.00 -26.44 -31.38
CA ASN A 39 -1.83 -25.05 -31.82
C ASN A 39 -1.16 -24.15 -30.77
N GLY A 40 -1.13 -24.56 -29.49
CA GLY A 40 -0.55 -23.80 -28.39
C GLY A 40 -1.35 -22.56 -27.97
N THR A 41 -2.53 -22.29 -28.54
CA THR A 41 -3.27 -21.02 -28.33
C THR A 41 -4.44 -21.13 -27.36
N SER A 42 -4.60 -22.26 -26.67
CA SER A 42 -5.59 -22.50 -25.64
C SER A 42 -5.03 -23.39 -24.53
N ILE A 43 -5.51 -23.19 -23.30
CA ILE A 43 -5.17 -24.03 -22.14
C ILE A 43 -5.52 -25.51 -22.34
N LEU A 44 -6.48 -25.83 -23.21
CA LEU A 44 -6.87 -27.21 -23.53
C LEU A 44 -5.97 -27.87 -24.58
N THR A 45 -5.24 -27.06 -25.36
CA THR A 45 -4.35 -27.52 -26.42
C THR A 45 -2.97 -26.84 -26.29
N PRO A 46 -2.28 -26.97 -25.14
CA PRO A 46 -0.98 -26.35 -24.95
C PRO A 46 0.11 -27.12 -25.70
N TRP A 47 1.19 -26.43 -26.05
CA TRP A 47 2.44 -27.07 -26.47
C TRP A 47 3.12 -27.78 -25.31
N LYS A 48 3.97 -28.76 -25.62
CA LYS A 48 4.74 -29.50 -24.61
C LYS A 48 6.07 -28.80 -24.32
N ASN A 49 6.78 -28.39 -25.36
CA ASN A 49 8.16 -27.90 -25.28
C ASN A 49 8.26 -26.39 -25.52
N ILE A 50 9.18 -25.74 -24.80
CA ILE A 50 9.50 -24.31 -24.95
C ILE A 50 10.11 -24.04 -26.33
N SER A 51 10.72 -25.04 -26.98
CA SER A 51 11.27 -24.92 -28.34
C SER A 51 10.27 -24.39 -29.38
N LYS A 52 8.96 -24.58 -29.16
CA LYS A 52 7.91 -23.98 -30.00
C LYS A 52 7.86 -22.46 -29.91
N ILE A 53 8.16 -21.89 -28.74
CA ILE A 53 8.27 -20.44 -28.53
C ILE A 53 9.57 -19.91 -29.14
N ASN A 54 10.67 -20.65 -29.03
CA ASN A 54 11.98 -20.24 -29.55
C ASN A 54 12.02 -19.94 -31.06
N ALA A 55 11.06 -20.47 -31.82
CA ALA A 55 10.95 -20.26 -33.25
C ALA A 55 10.05 -19.07 -33.65
N LEU A 56 9.41 -18.39 -32.68
CA LEU A 56 8.40 -17.37 -32.95
C LEU A 56 8.97 -15.95 -32.90
N THR A 57 8.42 -15.10 -33.77
CA THR A 57 8.38 -13.66 -33.58
C THR A 57 7.06 -13.31 -32.90
N ILE A 58 7.11 -13.05 -31.61
CA ILE A 58 5.93 -12.74 -30.79
C ILE A 58 5.47 -11.31 -31.07
N THR A 59 4.17 -11.14 -31.27
CA THR A 59 3.57 -9.83 -31.58
C THR A 59 3.23 -9.04 -30.31
N PRO A 60 3.21 -7.70 -30.36
CA PRO A 60 2.84 -6.86 -29.22
C PRO A 60 1.53 -7.27 -28.55
N GLY A 61 1.49 -7.22 -27.21
CA GLY A 61 0.34 -7.59 -26.38
C GLY A 61 0.12 -9.10 -26.21
N SER A 62 0.95 -9.94 -26.82
CA SER A 62 0.88 -11.39 -26.67
C SER A 62 1.34 -11.85 -25.28
N ILE A 63 0.81 -13.00 -24.84
CA ILE A 63 1.14 -13.60 -23.55
C ILE A 63 1.70 -15.01 -23.76
N VAL A 64 2.86 -15.32 -23.19
CA VAL A 64 3.43 -16.68 -23.11
C VAL A 64 3.20 -17.22 -21.70
N SER A 65 2.32 -18.21 -21.59
CA SER A 65 1.88 -18.79 -20.32
C SER A 65 2.50 -20.17 -20.09
N LEU A 66 3.33 -20.31 -19.05
CA LEU A 66 3.95 -21.57 -18.63
C LEU A 66 3.18 -22.21 -17.47
N LYS A 67 2.89 -23.50 -17.55
CA LYS A 67 2.06 -24.20 -16.55
C LYS A 67 2.76 -24.31 -15.20
N CYS A 68 2.10 -23.90 -14.11
CA CYS A 68 2.57 -24.16 -12.75
C CYS A 68 2.82 -25.66 -12.51
N GLY A 69 3.96 -25.98 -11.89
CA GLY A 69 4.42 -27.35 -11.63
C GLY A 69 5.10 -28.05 -12.82
N SER A 70 5.14 -27.43 -14.00
CA SER A 70 5.93 -27.95 -15.11
C SER A 70 7.43 -27.70 -14.93
N ILE A 71 8.23 -28.65 -15.40
CA ILE A 71 9.69 -28.58 -15.47
C ILE A 71 10.13 -28.83 -16.92
N TRP A 72 10.99 -27.97 -17.45
CA TRP A 72 11.65 -28.15 -18.74
C TRP A 72 13.17 -28.23 -18.54
N ASN A 73 13.72 -29.44 -18.57
CA ASN A 73 15.17 -29.68 -18.45
C ASN A 73 15.87 -29.54 -19.80
N GLY A 74 17.03 -28.88 -19.80
CA GLY A 74 17.87 -28.64 -20.97
C GLY A 74 17.24 -27.71 -22.01
N GLN A 75 16.15 -27.02 -21.67
CA GLN A 75 15.47 -26.09 -22.58
C GLN A 75 15.80 -24.65 -22.21
N GLN A 76 15.95 -23.84 -23.25
CA GLN A 76 16.15 -22.40 -23.14
C GLN A 76 14.86 -21.69 -23.54
N LEU A 77 14.48 -20.63 -22.84
CA LEU A 77 13.43 -19.70 -23.26
C LEU A 77 14.07 -18.51 -23.98
N LYS A 78 13.79 -18.40 -25.27
CA LYS A 78 14.12 -17.24 -26.10
C LYS A 78 13.00 -17.02 -27.11
N PHE A 79 12.88 -15.84 -27.68
CA PHE A 79 11.96 -15.56 -28.78
C PHE A 79 12.38 -14.27 -29.48
N LEU A 80 11.81 -14.01 -30.65
CA LEU A 80 11.97 -12.74 -31.37
C LEU A 80 10.75 -11.84 -31.15
N GLY A 81 10.90 -10.55 -31.46
CA GLY A 81 9.80 -9.57 -31.39
C GLY A 81 9.82 -8.74 -30.10
N SER A 82 9.22 -7.56 -30.18
CA SER A 82 9.10 -6.60 -29.09
C SER A 82 7.63 -6.26 -28.84
N GLY A 83 7.31 -5.86 -27.62
CA GLY A 83 6.03 -5.23 -27.32
C GLY A 83 6.00 -3.76 -27.73
N THR A 84 4.98 -3.06 -27.26
CA THR A 84 4.90 -1.59 -27.31
C THR A 84 4.54 -1.03 -25.94
N ALA A 85 4.68 0.28 -25.74
CA ALA A 85 4.33 0.95 -24.48
C ALA A 85 2.89 0.70 -24.00
N THR A 86 1.96 0.42 -24.92
CA THR A 86 0.56 0.12 -24.60
C THR A 86 0.21 -1.36 -24.65
N ALA A 87 1.13 -2.20 -25.14
CA ALA A 87 0.92 -3.63 -25.35
C ALA A 87 2.27 -4.39 -25.19
N PRO A 88 2.81 -4.48 -23.96
CA PRO A 88 4.01 -5.26 -23.70
C PRO A 88 3.76 -6.75 -24.00
N ILE A 89 4.82 -7.48 -24.32
CA ILE A 89 4.79 -8.96 -24.35
C ILE A 89 4.99 -9.45 -22.92
N ILE A 90 4.12 -10.35 -22.48
CA ILE A 90 4.15 -10.86 -21.11
C ILE A 90 4.49 -12.35 -21.13
N VAL A 91 5.54 -12.74 -20.42
CA VAL A 91 5.82 -14.13 -20.06
C VAL A 91 5.42 -14.33 -18.61
N ASP A 92 4.52 -15.27 -18.35
CA ASP A 92 4.01 -15.53 -17.00
C ASP A 92 3.69 -17.01 -16.79
N GLN A 93 3.40 -17.38 -15.55
CA GLN A 93 2.81 -18.65 -15.23
C GLN A 93 1.29 -18.64 -15.46
N TYR A 94 0.69 -19.81 -15.67
CA TYR A 94 -0.76 -19.99 -15.55
C TYR A 94 -1.12 -21.16 -14.64
N SER A 95 -2.33 -21.09 -14.08
CA SER A 95 -2.85 -21.93 -13.00
C SER A 95 -2.17 -21.70 -11.64
N THR A 96 -2.57 -22.48 -10.63
CA THR A 96 -2.08 -22.34 -9.25
C THR A 96 -1.12 -23.47 -8.91
N GLY A 97 -0.06 -23.20 -8.15
CA GLY A 97 0.88 -24.21 -7.70
C GLY A 97 2.31 -23.68 -7.65
N ALA A 98 3.28 -24.59 -7.67
CA ALA A 98 4.70 -24.24 -7.78
C ALA A 98 4.99 -23.50 -9.09
N LYS A 99 5.96 -22.58 -9.08
CA LYS A 99 6.36 -21.83 -10.27
C LYS A 99 6.82 -22.81 -11.37
N PRO A 100 6.55 -22.52 -12.66
CA PRO A 100 7.14 -23.24 -13.78
C PRO A 100 8.68 -23.16 -13.72
N ILE A 101 9.35 -24.31 -13.82
CA ILE A 101 10.82 -24.40 -13.75
C ILE A 101 11.40 -24.55 -15.15
N ILE A 102 12.25 -23.60 -15.54
CA ILE A 102 13.11 -23.71 -16.73
C ILE A 102 14.52 -24.04 -16.23
N ASN A 103 14.91 -25.30 -16.40
CA ASN A 103 16.22 -25.77 -15.99
C ASN A 103 17.15 -25.88 -17.20
N GLY A 104 18.17 -25.03 -17.24
CA GLY A 104 19.18 -25.01 -18.30
C GLY A 104 20.01 -26.29 -18.39
N ASP A 105 20.04 -27.11 -17.33
CA ASP A 105 20.75 -28.40 -17.30
C ASP A 105 22.21 -28.29 -17.79
N GLY A 106 22.90 -27.25 -17.34
CA GLY A 106 24.30 -26.99 -17.67
C GLY A 106 24.51 -26.21 -18.98
N LEU A 107 23.45 -25.62 -19.55
CA LEU A 107 23.51 -24.71 -20.69
C LEU A 107 24.62 -23.65 -20.52
N ALA A 108 25.61 -23.69 -21.39
CA ALA A 108 26.79 -22.83 -21.37
C ALA A 108 27.02 -22.13 -22.72
N THR A 109 25.92 -21.70 -23.37
CA THR A 109 26.02 -20.92 -24.60
C THR A 109 26.59 -19.54 -24.29
N THR A 110 27.69 -19.19 -24.96
CA THR A 110 28.40 -17.92 -24.78
C THR A 110 27.45 -16.73 -24.86
N ASP A 111 27.57 -15.82 -23.90
CA ASP A 111 26.80 -14.57 -23.79
C ASP A 111 25.26 -14.74 -23.70
N GLN A 112 24.79 -15.94 -23.36
CA GLN A 112 23.36 -16.23 -23.18
C GLN A 112 23.06 -16.70 -21.75
N GLY A 113 21.76 -16.83 -21.45
CA GLY A 113 21.22 -17.42 -20.24
C GLY A 113 20.14 -18.45 -20.56
N VAL A 114 19.58 -19.08 -19.53
CA VAL A 114 18.43 -19.99 -19.66
C VAL A 114 17.20 -19.26 -20.18
N VAL A 115 16.99 -18.04 -19.68
CA VAL A 115 16.11 -17.04 -20.30
C VAL A 115 16.98 -16.03 -21.02
N TYR A 116 16.74 -15.83 -22.32
CA TYR A 116 17.54 -14.94 -23.15
C TYR A 116 16.66 -14.00 -23.97
N LEU A 117 16.83 -12.70 -23.72
CA LEU A 117 16.26 -11.61 -24.52
C LEU A 117 17.39 -10.90 -25.26
N TYR A 118 17.24 -10.69 -26.56
CA TYR A 118 18.27 -10.06 -27.39
C TYR A 118 17.65 -8.98 -28.27
N ASN A 119 18.07 -7.73 -28.04
CA ASN A 119 17.62 -6.59 -28.83
C ASN A 119 16.09 -6.35 -28.82
N GLN A 120 15.43 -6.58 -27.68
CA GLN A 120 13.97 -6.47 -27.53
C GLN A 120 13.56 -5.26 -26.66
N ASP A 121 12.28 -4.90 -26.75
CA ASP A 121 11.63 -3.82 -25.98
C ASP A 121 10.29 -4.28 -25.44
N TYR A 122 9.82 -3.65 -24.36
CA TYR A 122 8.49 -3.82 -23.79
C TYR A 122 8.17 -5.29 -23.47
N ILE A 123 9.05 -5.91 -22.70
CA ILE A 123 8.94 -7.30 -22.27
C ILE A 123 8.80 -7.36 -20.75
N GLU A 124 7.83 -8.12 -20.27
CA GLU A 124 7.70 -8.48 -18.86
C GLU A 124 7.86 -9.98 -18.68
N ILE A 125 8.72 -10.42 -17.75
CA ILE A 125 8.89 -11.82 -17.37
C ILE A 125 8.60 -11.98 -15.89
N ASN A 126 7.59 -12.81 -15.59
CA ASN A 126 7.00 -12.90 -14.27
C ASN A 126 6.91 -14.34 -13.77
N ASN A 127 7.04 -14.53 -12.45
CA ASN A 127 6.62 -15.74 -11.75
C ASN A 127 7.28 -17.05 -12.23
N LEU A 128 8.52 -17.00 -12.73
CA LEU A 128 9.25 -18.19 -13.18
C LEU A 128 10.29 -18.65 -12.15
N GLU A 129 10.61 -19.93 -12.18
CA GLU A 129 11.79 -20.50 -11.52
C GLU A 129 12.81 -20.92 -12.57
N ILE A 130 14.07 -20.56 -12.35
CA ILE A 130 15.13 -20.65 -13.35
C ILE A 130 16.39 -21.22 -12.70
N THR A 131 16.89 -22.32 -13.23
CA THR A 131 18.11 -22.98 -12.74
C THR A 131 19.09 -23.27 -13.86
N ASN A 132 20.39 -23.32 -13.57
CA ASN A 132 21.38 -23.68 -14.59
C ASN A 132 22.64 -24.34 -14.00
N TYR A 133 22.54 -25.64 -13.74
CA TYR A 133 23.65 -26.48 -13.32
C TYR A 133 23.64 -27.78 -14.12
N PRO A 134 24.80 -28.37 -14.43
CA PRO A 134 24.86 -29.62 -15.19
C PRO A 134 24.32 -30.77 -14.32
N SER A 135 23.33 -31.51 -14.80
CA SER A 135 22.93 -32.76 -14.15
C SER A 135 23.96 -33.87 -14.41
N SER A 136 24.46 -34.49 -13.35
CA SER A 136 25.33 -35.67 -13.41
C SER A 136 24.87 -36.66 -12.35
N SER A 137 24.98 -37.96 -12.64
CA SER A 137 24.67 -39.03 -11.68
C SER A 137 25.56 -38.99 -10.42
N SER A 138 26.71 -38.30 -10.48
CA SER A 138 27.58 -38.06 -9.33
C SER A 138 27.12 -36.92 -8.40
N ILE A 139 26.21 -36.06 -8.86
CA ILE A 139 25.72 -34.90 -8.11
C ILE A 139 24.41 -35.31 -7.41
N THR A 140 24.52 -35.69 -6.13
CA THR A 140 23.37 -36.15 -5.32
C THR A 140 22.72 -35.02 -4.52
N ASN A 141 23.46 -33.94 -4.28
CA ASN A 141 22.99 -32.68 -3.73
C ASN A 141 23.50 -31.53 -4.61
N PRO A 142 22.63 -30.73 -5.27
CA PRO A 142 23.04 -29.57 -6.06
C PRO A 142 23.90 -28.58 -5.28
N ASP A 143 23.66 -28.39 -3.97
CA ASP A 143 24.44 -27.44 -3.16
C ASP A 143 25.93 -27.82 -3.07
N SER A 144 26.25 -29.11 -3.14
CA SER A 144 27.62 -29.60 -2.89
C SER A 144 28.61 -29.24 -3.99
N ILE A 145 28.15 -28.69 -5.12
CA ILE A 145 29.01 -28.27 -6.23
C ILE A 145 29.21 -26.76 -6.29
N PHE A 146 28.54 -25.97 -5.43
CA PHE A 146 28.70 -24.52 -5.40
C PHE A 146 29.84 -24.12 -4.48
N PHE A 147 30.55 -23.05 -4.86
CA PHE A 147 31.62 -22.44 -4.05
C PHE A 147 32.76 -23.40 -3.71
N VAL A 148 33.09 -24.31 -4.63
CA VAL A 148 34.20 -25.27 -4.50
C VAL A 148 35.17 -25.10 -5.66
N GLY A 149 36.45 -24.85 -5.39
CA GLY A 149 37.50 -24.72 -6.42
C GLY A 149 37.33 -23.52 -7.37
N LEU A 150 38.40 -23.16 -8.07
CA LEU A 150 38.41 -22.08 -9.06
C LEU A 150 38.21 -22.64 -10.47
N TYR A 151 37.52 -21.92 -11.36
CA TYR A 151 37.57 -22.27 -12.78
C TYR A 151 38.87 -21.73 -13.39
N ALA A 152 39.93 -22.53 -13.40
CA ALA A 152 41.18 -22.21 -14.09
C ALA A 152 41.40 -23.17 -15.28
N THR A 153 42.10 -22.69 -16.31
CA THR A 153 42.47 -23.53 -17.47
C THR A 153 43.73 -24.36 -17.23
N THR A 154 44.46 -24.09 -16.14
CA THR A 154 45.66 -24.81 -15.70
C THR A 154 45.75 -24.83 -14.16
N GLY A 155 46.21 -25.95 -13.57
CA GLY A 155 46.43 -26.09 -12.11
C GLY A 155 45.65 -27.23 -11.45
N THR A 156 45.81 -27.41 -10.12
CA THR A 156 45.19 -28.48 -9.31
C THR A 156 43.92 -28.07 -8.57
N ASN A 157 43.57 -26.77 -8.52
CA ASN A 157 42.38 -26.23 -7.86
C ASN A 157 41.21 -26.00 -8.83
N LEU A 158 41.01 -26.93 -9.78
CA LEU A 158 40.01 -26.76 -10.84
C LEU A 158 38.61 -27.12 -10.37
N ASN A 159 37.63 -26.27 -10.67
CA ASN A 159 36.23 -26.64 -10.72
C ASN A 159 35.89 -27.11 -12.13
N PRO A 160 35.92 -28.42 -12.45
CA PRO A 160 35.70 -28.91 -13.81
C PRO A 160 34.27 -28.66 -14.32
N LEU A 161 33.34 -28.24 -13.44
CA LEU A 161 31.95 -27.98 -13.76
C LEU A 161 31.65 -26.50 -14.04
N GLY A 162 32.59 -25.58 -13.80
CA GLY A 162 32.38 -24.16 -14.10
C GLY A 162 32.26 -23.92 -15.62
N ALA A 163 31.37 -23.02 -16.03
CA ALA A 163 31.23 -22.61 -17.43
C ALA A 163 30.55 -21.24 -17.54
N ASP A 164 30.56 -20.63 -18.73
CA ASP A 164 29.86 -19.37 -18.97
C ASP A 164 28.34 -19.56 -18.89
N ARG A 165 27.78 -19.46 -17.66
CA ARG A 165 26.37 -19.73 -17.37
C ARG A 165 25.69 -18.57 -16.68
N ARG A 166 24.46 -18.29 -17.10
CA ARG A 166 23.54 -17.32 -16.50
C ARG A 166 22.15 -17.92 -16.33
N GLY A 167 21.41 -17.44 -15.34
CA GLY A 167 19.98 -17.70 -15.23
C GLY A 167 19.21 -16.90 -16.28
N VAL A 168 19.28 -15.57 -16.17
CA VAL A 168 18.63 -14.64 -17.10
C VAL A 168 19.68 -13.74 -17.74
N MET A 169 19.60 -13.57 -19.06
CA MET A 169 20.44 -12.65 -19.82
C MET A 169 19.58 -11.78 -20.72
N VAL A 170 19.66 -10.46 -20.52
CA VAL A 170 19.06 -9.44 -21.38
C VAL A 170 20.21 -8.71 -22.07
N ALA A 171 20.35 -8.92 -23.36
CA ALA A 171 21.49 -8.45 -24.13
C ALA A 171 21.09 -7.42 -25.19
N LEU A 172 21.92 -6.40 -25.36
CA LEU A 172 21.86 -5.46 -26.47
C LEU A 172 23.15 -5.51 -27.27
N LYS A 173 23.03 -5.32 -28.57
CA LYS A 173 24.16 -5.04 -29.46
C LYS A 173 23.65 -4.30 -30.68
N ASP A 174 24.26 -3.15 -30.98
CA ASP A 174 23.94 -2.35 -32.17
C ASP A 174 22.45 -1.97 -32.30
N LYS A 175 21.77 -1.77 -31.15
CA LYS A 175 20.32 -1.51 -31.10
C LYS A 175 19.98 -0.04 -30.87
N GLY A 176 20.86 0.70 -30.20
CA GLY A 176 20.46 1.95 -29.55
C GLY A 176 19.66 1.65 -28.28
N VAL A 177 18.56 2.36 -28.07
CA VAL A 177 17.82 2.27 -26.79
C VAL A 177 16.92 1.04 -26.74
N SER A 178 17.05 0.23 -25.69
CA SER A 178 16.02 -0.73 -25.28
C SER A 178 15.15 -0.12 -24.18
N ASN A 179 13.84 -0.20 -24.33
CA ASN A 179 12.86 0.36 -23.40
C ASN A 179 12.06 -0.76 -22.72
N HIS A 180 11.78 -0.59 -21.43
CA HIS A 180 10.76 -1.35 -20.70
C HIS A 180 11.03 -2.86 -20.65
N ILE A 181 11.97 -3.27 -19.80
CA ILE A 181 12.25 -4.69 -19.52
C ILE A 181 12.06 -4.96 -18.04
N TYR A 182 10.98 -5.66 -17.71
CA TYR A 182 10.59 -5.92 -16.32
C TYR A 182 10.74 -7.40 -15.97
N LEU A 183 11.48 -7.68 -14.90
CA LEU A 183 11.67 -9.01 -14.33
C LEU A 183 11.05 -9.01 -12.93
N LYS A 184 9.95 -9.73 -12.74
CA LYS A 184 9.17 -9.67 -11.49
C LYS A 184 8.96 -11.05 -10.87
N ASN A 185 9.19 -11.14 -9.56
CA ASN A 185 8.94 -12.36 -8.79
C ASN A 185 9.59 -13.61 -9.42
N LEU A 186 10.84 -13.49 -9.88
CA LEU A 186 11.60 -14.64 -10.38
C LEU A 186 12.28 -15.37 -9.22
N ASN A 187 12.37 -16.69 -9.30
CA ASN A 187 13.25 -17.49 -8.44
C ASN A 187 14.41 -17.98 -9.31
N VAL A 188 15.55 -17.27 -9.29
CA VAL A 188 16.74 -17.61 -10.08
C VAL A 188 17.73 -18.26 -9.14
N HIS A 189 17.95 -19.56 -9.26
CA HIS A 189 18.84 -20.24 -8.34
C HIS A 189 19.67 -21.36 -8.93
N HIS A 190 20.73 -21.74 -8.23
CA HIS A 190 21.61 -22.83 -8.64
C HIS A 190 22.15 -22.60 -10.06
N VAL A 191 22.82 -21.47 -10.25
CA VAL A 191 23.49 -21.14 -11.51
C VAL A 191 24.98 -21.37 -11.36
N LYS A 192 25.43 -22.52 -11.87
CA LYS A 192 26.82 -22.98 -11.78
C LYS A 192 27.67 -22.28 -12.84
N GLY A 193 28.05 -21.04 -12.56
CA GLY A 193 28.88 -20.17 -13.41
C GLY A 193 30.38 -20.47 -13.36
N GLN A 194 31.18 -19.43 -13.53
CA GLN A 194 32.63 -19.44 -13.36
C GLN A 194 32.99 -18.61 -12.13
N LEU A 195 33.65 -19.22 -11.15
CA LEU A 195 34.17 -18.55 -9.97
C LEU A 195 35.63 -18.14 -10.19
N GLY A 196 35.97 -16.86 -9.96
CA GLY A 196 37.34 -16.38 -10.05
C GLY A 196 37.52 -14.87 -9.84
N ASN A 197 38.78 -14.46 -9.67
CA ASN A 197 39.21 -13.10 -9.46
C ASN A 197 40.26 -12.72 -10.52
N GLY A 198 39.96 -11.83 -11.48
CA GLY A 198 40.97 -11.37 -12.43
C GLY A 198 40.46 -10.70 -13.71
N ASN A 199 41.39 -10.03 -14.40
CA ASN A 199 41.23 -9.38 -15.71
C ASN A 199 41.70 -10.27 -16.88
N THR A 200 42.24 -11.46 -16.61
CA THR A 200 42.70 -12.39 -17.64
C THR A 200 41.54 -13.25 -18.12
N ALA A 201 41.30 -13.26 -19.43
CA ALA A 201 40.26 -14.07 -20.04
C ALA A 201 40.52 -15.56 -19.74
N VAL A 202 39.56 -16.22 -19.08
CA VAL A 202 39.58 -17.67 -18.90
C VAL A 202 38.74 -18.26 -20.03
N ASN A 203 39.36 -18.94 -21.00
CA ASN A 203 38.69 -19.42 -22.23
C ASN A 203 37.95 -18.31 -23.01
N GLY A 204 38.48 -17.09 -23.04
CA GLY A 204 37.82 -15.95 -23.68
C GLY A 204 36.71 -15.29 -22.84
N ALA A 205 36.46 -15.78 -21.61
CA ALA A 205 35.48 -15.22 -20.69
C ALA A 205 36.09 -14.32 -19.61
N ILE A 206 35.48 -13.14 -19.40
CA ILE A 206 35.85 -12.20 -18.31
C ILE A 206 35.20 -12.71 -17.00
N PRO A 207 35.96 -12.87 -15.89
CA PRO A 207 35.47 -13.41 -14.62
C PRO A 207 34.40 -12.62 -13.85
N LYS A 208 33.63 -11.71 -14.47
CA LYS A 208 32.46 -11.03 -13.85
C LYS A 208 31.23 -11.10 -14.77
N ARG A 209 31.10 -12.20 -15.52
CA ARG A 209 30.05 -12.35 -16.53
C ARG A 209 29.08 -13.50 -16.27
N THR A 210 29.25 -14.29 -15.22
CA THR A 210 28.37 -15.43 -14.91
C THR A 210 27.57 -15.17 -13.64
N GLY A 211 26.42 -15.84 -13.50
CA GLY A 211 25.59 -15.67 -12.30
C GLY A 211 24.08 -15.71 -12.51
N GLY A 212 23.34 -14.98 -11.68
CA GLY A 212 21.87 -14.97 -11.70
C GLY A 212 21.29 -14.22 -12.91
N ILE A 213 21.12 -12.90 -12.76
CA ILE A 213 20.45 -12.02 -13.73
C ILE A 213 21.45 -11.02 -14.30
N TYR A 214 21.53 -10.93 -15.63
CA TYR A 214 22.43 -10.03 -16.33
C TYR A 214 21.70 -9.15 -17.33
N PHE A 215 22.02 -7.86 -17.32
CA PHE A 215 21.74 -6.90 -18.38
C PHE A 215 23.07 -6.47 -18.97
N ALA A 216 23.29 -6.70 -20.27
CA ALA A 216 24.57 -6.40 -20.90
C ALA A 216 24.42 -5.72 -22.26
N VAL A 217 25.23 -4.69 -22.50
CA VAL A 217 25.56 -4.25 -23.86
C VAL A 217 26.81 -5.02 -24.28
N LEU A 218 26.65 -5.88 -25.28
CA LEU A 218 27.70 -6.72 -25.86
C LEU A 218 28.43 -5.93 -26.95
N ASN A 219 29.75 -6.15 -27.08
CA ASN A 219 30.69 -5.52 -28.03
C ASN A 219 30.00 -4.91 -29.28
N GLU A 220 29.73 -3.60 -29.24
CA GLU A 220 28.95 -2.87 -30.23
C GLU A 220 29.82 -2.01 -31.16
N SER A 221 29.27 -1.57 -32.28
CA SER A 221 29.87 -0.53 -33.10
C SER A 221 29.94 0.79 -32.32
N ALA A 222 31.03 1.54 -32.50
CA ALA A 222 31.29 2.82 -31.84
C ALA A 222 30.19 3.89 -32.05
N THR A 223 29.29 3.71 -33.02
CA THR A 223 28.19 4.65 -33.33
C THR A 223 26.83 4.23 -32.79
N SER A 224 26.67 3.00 -32.30
CA SER A 224 25.36 2.42 -31.98
C SER A 224 24.75 2.95 -30.68
N ASN A 225 25.59 3.26 -29.69
CA ASN A 225 25.19 3.83 -28.41
C ASN A 225 24.08 3.02 -27.72
N SER A 226 24.20 1.69 -27.69
CA SER A 226 23.16 0.83 -27.12
C SER A 226 23.07 1.01 -25.62
N ARG A 227 21.84 1.08 -25.10
CA ARG A 227 21.59 1.38 -23.69
C ARG A 227 20.22 0.95 -23.23
N PHE A 228 20.10 0.69 -21.94
CA PHE A 228 18.83 0.35 -21.31
C PHE A 228 18.13 1.61 -20.79
N ASN A 229 16.81 1.66 -20.98
CA ASN A 229 15.92 2.62 -20.39
C ASN A 229 14.70 1.88 -19.81
N ASP A 230 14.25 2.28 -18.61
CA ASP A 230 13.06 1.70 -17.96
C ASP A 230 13.22 0.20 -17.69
N VAL A 231 14.11 -0.15 -16.77
CA VAL A 231 14.32 -1.54 -16.33
C VAL A 231 13.83 -1.69 -14.90
N LEU A 232 13.06 -2.74 -14.64
CA LEU A 232 12.60 -3.10 -13.30
C LEU A 232 13.00 -4.53 -12.97
N ILE A 233 13.74 -4.73 -11.88
CA ILE A 233 13.97 -6.04 -11.28
C ILE A 233 13.34 -6.01 -9.88
N ASP A 234 12.17 -6.62 -9.72
CA ASP A 234 11.35 -6.47 -8.51
C ASP A 234 10.90 -7.79 -7.90
N GLY A 235 11.12 -7.95 -6.59
CA GLY A 235 10.61 -9.11 -5.84
C GLY A 235 11.27 -10.43 -6.22
N CYS A 236 12.45 -10.42 -6.84
CA CYS A 236 13.16 -11.64 -7.23
C CYS A 236 13.90 -12.25 -6.05
N ASN A 237 13.97 -13.58 -6.03
CA ASN A 237 14.86 -14.36 -5.17
C ASN A 237 16.01 -14.89 -6.02
N VAL A 238 17.24 -14.44 -5.76
CA VAL A 238 18.44 -14.84 -6.52
C VAL A 238 19.43 -15.52 -5.58
N ASN A 239 19.69 -16.81 -5.77
CA ASN A 239 20.51 -17.55 -4.81
C ASN A 239 21.29 -18.73 -5.37
N TYR A 240 22.36 -19.14 -4.68
CA TYR A 240 23.26 -20.19 -5.17
C TYR A 240 23.72 -19.90 -6.61
N CYS A 241 24.21 -18.69 -6.84
CA CYS A 241 24.79 -18.29 -8.12
C CYS A 241 26.30 -18.13 -7.95
N GLU A 242 27.07 -18.81 -8.79
CA GLU A 242 28.51 -18.58 -8.80
C GLU A 242 28.81 -17.25 -9.45
N ASN A 243 29.75 -16.53 -8.81
CA ASN A 243 30.14 -15.19 -9.15
C ASN A 243 29.09 -14.14 -8.77
N ILE A 244 28.14 -13.77 -9.64
CA ILE A 244 27.31 -12.59 -9.40
C ILE A 244 25.82 -12.93 -9.21
N GLY A 245 25.12 -12.18 -8.35
CA GLY A 245 23.66 -12.25 -8.25
C GLY A 245 22.98 -11.53 -9.42
N ILE A 246 23.03 -10.19 -9.40
CA ILE A 246 22.45 -9.31 -10.42
C ILE A 246 23.54 -8.38 -10.97
N ALA A 247 23.62 -8.22 -12.29
CA ALA A 247 24.60 -7.34 -12.91
C ALA A 247 24.04 -6.51 -14.07
N PHE A 248 24.49 -5.26 -14.14
CA PHE A 248 24.45 -4.42 -15.33
C PHE A 248 25.87 -4.28 -15.87
N ASP A 249 26.05 -4.46 -17.17
CA ASP A 249 27.37 -4.41 -17.80
C ASP A 249 27.38 -3.77 -19.19
N ASN A 250 28.50 -3.16 -19.54
CA ASN A 250 28.78 -2.63 -20.87
C ASN A 250 30.20 -3.02 -21.27
N GLU A 251 30.32 -3.92 -22.26
CA GLU A 251 31.60 -4.53 -22.64
C GLU A 251 32.60 -3.55 -23.27
N ASP A 252 32.13 -2.44 -23.85
CA ASP A 252 33.00 -1.42 -24.45
C ASP A 252 33.69 -0.54 -23.38
N ASN A 253 33.44 -0.81 -22.10
CA ASN A 253 34.06 -0.14 -20.97
C ASN A 253 33.94 1.38 -21.04
N VAL A 254 32.71 1.88 -21.20
CA VAL A 254 32.42 3.31 -21.28
C VAL A 254 32.69 3.98 -19.94
N TYR A 255 33.78 4.72 -19.83
CA TYR A 255 34.17 5.42 -18.61
C TYR A 255 33.45 6.77 -18.46
N TYR A 256 33.18 7.11 -17.21
CA TYR A 256 32.71 8.41 -16.74
C TYR A 256 33.70 8.88 -15.67
N PRO A 257 34.12 10.17 -15.60
CA PRO A 257 34.04 11.32 -16.51
C PRO A 257 35.43 11.75 -17.08
N GLY A 258 35.40 12.75 -17.97
CA GLY A 258 36.58 13.44 -18.54
C GLY A 258 36.32 13.98 -19.97
N ALA A 259 36.10 15.29 -20.14
CA ALA A 259 35.90 15.97 -21.43
C ALA A 259 34.99 15.21 -22.45
N ASP A 260 35.52 14.79 -23.61
CA ASP A 260 34.77 14.05 -24.66
C ASP A 260 34.19 12.70 -24.18
N GLU A 261 34.71 12.15 -23.08
CA GLU A 261 34.21 10.92 -22.45
C GLU A 261 32.85 11.13 -21.78
N TYR A 262 32.54 12.33 -21.27
CA TYR A 262 31.21 12.63 -20.71
C TYR A 262 30.12 12.45 -21.77
N ASN A 263 30.32 12.99 -22.97
CA ASN A 263 29.37 12.85 -24.07
C ASN A 263 29.22 11.39 -24.49
N THR A 264 30.32 10.63 -24.48
CA THR A 264 30.36 9.21 -24.82
C THR A 264 29.61 8.36 -23.80
N TRP A 265 29.80 8.60 -22.50
CA TRP A 265 29.05 7.98 -21.43
C TRP A 265 27.59 8.40 -21.43
N TYR A 266 27.32 9.69 -21.57
CA TYR A 266 25.95 10.21 -21.56
C TYR A 266 25.12 9.58 -22.68
N ALA A 267 25.72 9.35 -23.85
CA ALA A 267 25.08 8.65 -24.96
C ALA A 267 24.83 7.15 -24.69
N ARG A 268 25.47 6.53 -23.69
CA ARG A 268 25.43 5.07 -23.41
C ARG A 268 24.93 4.71 -22.01
N ARG A 269 24.64 5.70 -21.17
CA ARG A 269 24.16 5.52 -19.80
C ARG A 269 22.82 4.78 -19.76
N TYR A 270 22.57 4.12 -18.65
CA TYR A 270 21.32 3.43 -18.36
C TYR A 270 20.42 4.33 -17.51
N SER A 271 19.20 4.56 -17.99
CA SER A 271 18.24 5.46 -17.36
C SER A 271 17.02 4.69 -16.87
N ASN A 272 16.36 5.20 -15.84
CA ASN A 272 15.18 4.65 -15.19
C ASN A 272 15.41 3.18 -14.77
N ILE A 273 16.57 2.90 -14.18
CA ILE A 273 16.92 1.57 -13.69
C ILE A 273 16.46 1.43 -12.25
N LYS A 274 15.56 0.48 -12.01
CA LYS A 274 15.07 0.16 -10.68
C LYS A 274 15.31 -1.29 -10.30
N VAL A 275 16.00 -1.50 -9.19
CA VAL A 275 16.21 -2.83 -8.59
C VAL A 275 15.64 -2.78 -7.18
N SER A 276 14.50 -3.44 -6.95
CA SER A 276 13.79 -3.33 -5.69
C SER A 276 13.22 -4.60 -5.10
N ASN A 277 13.10 -4.64 -3.77
CA ASN A 277 12.43 -5.73 -3.04
C ASN A 277 13.00 -7.13 -3.33
N ASN A 278 14.25 -7.24 -3.76
CA ASN A 278 14.87 -8.53 -4.08
C ASN A 278 15.54 -9.13 -2.83
N ILE A 279 15.56 -10.46 -2.77
CA ILE A 279 16.35 -11.23 -1.80
C ILE A 279 17.48 -11.90 -2.57
N ILE A 280 18.72 -11.57 -2.26
CA ILE A 280 19.89 -12.04 -3.00
C ILE A 280 20.86 -12.68 -2.02
N HIS A 281 21.05 -14.00 -2.10
CA HIS A 281 21.79 -14.70 -1.07
C HIS A 281 22.54 -15.92 -1.54
N HIS A 282 23.54 -16.33 -0.77
CA HIS A 282 24.40 -17.45 -1.15
C HIS A 282 25.01 -17.20 -2.53
N ILE A 283 25.80 -16.14 -2.62
CA ILE A 283 26.40 -15.68 -3.87
C ILE A 283 27.91 -15.85 -3.81
N GLY A 284 28.50 -16.34 -4.90
CA GLY A 284 29.93 -16.65 -4.93
C GLY A 284 30.82 -15.43 -4.71
N LYS A 285 30.38 -14.25 -5.18
CA LYS A 285 31.08 -12.96 -5.08
C LYS A 285 30.07 -11.85 -4.73
N ASN A 286 29.82 -10.90 -5.64
CA ASN A 286 28.98 -9.73 -5.39
C ASN A 286 27.50 -10.08 -5.57
N ALA A 287 26.63 -9.69 -4.63
CA ALA A 287 25.19 -9.80 -4.82
C ALA A 287 24.71 -8.93 -5.99
N MET A 288 25.21 -7.69 -6.08
CA MET A 288 24.83 -6.75 -7.14
C MET A 288 25.99 -5.95 -7.70
N ILE A 289 25.95 -5.77 -9.03
CA ILE A 289 26.83 -4.89 -9.79
C ILE A 289 25.96 -3.90 -10.58
N ILE A 290 26.02 -2.61 -10.25
CA ILE A 290 25.23 -1.56 -10.87
C ILE A 290 26.13 -0.64 -11.70
N ARG A 291 26.20 -0.87 -13.02
CA ARG A 291 27.05 -0.08 -13.92
C ARG A 291 26.27 0.88 -14.80
N CYS A 292 26.92 1.98 -15.16
CA CYS A 292 26.46 2.91 -16.19
C CYS A 292 25.12 3.61 -15.89
N THR A 293 24.58 3.47 -14.67
CA THR A 293 23.31 4.09 -14.30
C THR A 293 23.46 5.59 -14.07
N ASP A 294 22.41 6.35 -14.37
CA ASP A 294 22.37 7.80 -14.16
C ASP A 294 21.55 8.18 -12.91
N GLU A 295 21.26 9.48 -12.76
CA GLU A 295 20.60 10.06 -11.58
C GLU A 295 19.15 9.59 -11.41
N THR A 296 18.59 8.92 -12.43
CA THR A 296 17.26 8.29 -12.35
C THR A 296 17.31 6.85 -11.80
N GLY A 297 18.51 6.31 -11.57
CA GLY A 297 18.72 4.98 -11.00
C GLY A 297 18.31 4.89 -9.53
N LEU A 298 17.57 3.84 -9.16
CA LEU A 298 17.08 3.59 -7.81
C LEU A 298 17.22 2.13 -7.40
N ILE A 299 18.08 1.86 -6.43
CA ILE A 299 18.38 0.53 -5.90
C ILE A 299 17.89 0.48 -4.45
N GLU A 300 16.72 -0.10 -4.21
CA GLU A 300 16.07 0.01 -2.90
C GLU A 300 15.45 -1.25 -2.34
N ARG A 301 15.45 -1.40 -1.01
CA ARG A 301 14.72 -2.48 -0.32
C ARG A 301 15.17 -3.89 -0.70
N ASN A 302 16.42 -4.03 -1.10
CA ASN A 302 17.02 -5.34 -1.36
C ASN A 302 17.65 -5.88 -0.08
N VAL A 303 17.54 -7.18 0.15
CA VAL A 303 18.18 -7.89 1.25
C VAL A 303 19.25 -8.80 0.67
N CYS A 304 20.52 -8.52 0.99
CA CYS A 304 21.67 -9.26 0.48
C CYS A 304 22.39 -9.97 1.63
N TYR A 305 22.54 -11.29 1.58
CA TYR A 305 23.22 -12.02 2.66
C TYR A 305 23.91 -13.31 2.26
N GLU A 306 24.86 -13.78 3.07
CA GLU A 306 25.71 -14.94 2.71
C GLU A 306 26.34 -14.70 1.33
N THR A 307 27.04 -13.59 1.27
CA THR A 307 27.62 -12.98 0.06
C THR A 307 29.12 -13.16 0.10
N ALA A 308 29.80 -13.16 -1.05
CA ALA A 308 31.19 -13.58 -1.14
C ALA A 308 31.41 -14.93 -0.44
N LEU A 309 30.81 -16.01 -0.97
CA LEU A 309 30.96 -17.40 -0.48
C LEU A 309 31.98 -18.27 -1.24
N GLY A 310 32.40 -17.83 -2.44
CA GLY A 310 33.43 -18.53 -3.21
C GLY A 310 34.72 -17.72 -3.44
N THR A 311 34.63 -16.39 -3.50
CA THR A 311 35.77 -15.48 -3.57
C THR A 311 35.44 -14.16 -2.86
N THR A 312 36.44 -13.31 -2.71
CA THR A 312 36.33 -11.94 -2.18
C THR A 312 35.47 -11.01 -3.06
N GLY A 313 34.71 -10.11 -2.44
CA GLY A 313 33.92 -9.09 -3.15
C GLY A 313 32.95 -8.30 -2.25
N ASN A 314 32.82 -6.99 -2.49
CA ASN A 314 31.80 -6.15 -1.87
C ASN A 314 30.38 -6.63 -2.22
N THR A 315 29.43 -6.49 -1.31
CA THR A 315 28.07 -7.04 -1.50
C THR A 315 27.33 -6.34 -2.64
N ILE A 316 27.34 -5.01 -2.66
CA ILE A 316 26.73 -4.18 -3.69
C ILE A 316 27.76 -3.14 -4.14
N PHE A 317 28.09 -3.11 -5.43
CA PHE A 317 28.96 -2.05 -5.95
C PHE A 317 28.37 -1.35 -7.17
N SER A 318 28.69 -0.07 -7.31
CA SER A 318 28.44 0.70 -8.53
C SER A 318 29.73 0.93 -9.28
N ALA A 319 29.69 1.04 -10.61
CA ALA A 319 30.85 1.51 -11.38
C ALA A 319 30.41 2.35 -12.56
N ARG A 320 31.14 3.42 -12.88
CA ARG A 320 30.84 4.30 -14.02
C ARG A 320 29.39 4.80 -13.96
N ALA A 321 28.88 5.05 -12.76
CA ALA A 321 27.51 5.45 -12.49
C ALA A 321 27.48 6.89 -11.99
N LYS A 322 26.37 7.59 -12.18
CA LYS A 322 26.23 8.99 -11.77
C LYS A 322 24.95 9.18 -10.97
N GLY A 323 25.04 9.70 -9.75
CA GLY A 323 23.89 10.12 -8.94
C GLY A 323 22.86 9.04 -8.61
N THR A 324 23.15 7.77 -8.85
CA THR A 324 22.25 6.66 -8.54
C THR A 324 22.05 6.56 -7.02
N VAL A 325 20.80 6.33 -6.61
CA VAL A 325 20.42 6.24 -5.19
C VAL A 325 20.29 4.79 -4.75
N PHE A 326 21.03 4.43 -3.71
CA PHE A 326 20.95 3.18 -2.99
C PHE A 326 20.30 3.45 -1.64
N GLN A 327 19.10 2.92 -1.40
CA GLN A 327 18.38 3.22 -0.16
C GLN A 327 17.57 2.08 0.43
N TYR A 328 17.45 2.04 1.77
CA TYR A 328 16.69 1.00 2.47
C TYR A 328 17.13 -0.43 2.12
N ASN A 329 18.40 -0.65 1.78
CA ASN A 329 18.89 -2.01 1.58
C ASN A 329 19.43 -2.57 2.89
N GLU A 330 19.44 -3.89 2.99
CA GLU A 330 20.02 -4.62 4.11
C GLU A 330 21.10 -5.54 3.59
N GLY A 331 22.26 -5.53 4.24
CA GLY A 331 23.41 -6.34 3.87
C GLY A 331 24.03 -6.99 5.09
N TYR A 332 24.05 -8.32 5.13
CA TYR A 332 24.67 -9.01 6.26
C TYR A 332 25.38 -10.27 5.86
N PHE A 333 26.33 -10.70 6.69
CA PHE A 333 27.04 -11.95 6.43
C PHE A 333 27.72 -11.98 5.05
N ASN A 334 28.38 -10.89 4.64
CA ASN A 334 29.47 -11.03 3.68
C ASN A 334 30.56 -11.92 4.31
N ARG A 335 31.03 -12.92 3.56
CA ARG A 335 31.89 -14.03 4.03
C ARG A 335 33.30 -13.99 3.49
N ALA A 336 33.75 -12.88 2.90
CA ALA A 336 35.06 -12.76 2.26
C ALA A 336 36.25 -13.19 3.14
N THR A 337 36.21 -12.95 4.45
CA THR A 337 37.27 -13.37 5.40
C THR A 337 37.24 -14.85 5.78
N THR A 338 36.15 -15.55 5.49
CA THR A 338 35.95 -16.97 5.81
C THR A 338 36.18 -17.90 4.61
N GLN A 339 36.63 -17.33 3.49
CA GLN A 339 36.83 -18.04 2.24
C GLN A 339 37.99 -19.02 2.26
N THR A 340 37.74 -20.22 1.74
CA THR A 340 38.78 -21.25 1.58
C THR A 340 39.20 -21.47 0.12
N VAL A 341 38.45 -20.94 -0.84
CA VAL A 341 38.66 -21.22 -2.27
C VAL A 341 39.59 -20.21 -2.95
N ASP A 342 39.30 -18.92 -2.82
CA ASP A 342 40.11 -17.83 -3.34
C ASP A 342 40.08 -16.65 -2.37
N PRO A 343 40.98 -16.62 -1.38
CA PRO A 343 40.96 -15.61 -0.34
C PRO A 343 41.27 -14.21 -0.88
N GLY A 344 41.97 -14.10 -2.02
CA GLY A 344 42.31 -12.84 -2.68
C GLY A 344 42.84 -11.75 -1.75
N THR A 345 42.73 -10.50 -2.21
CA THR A 345 42.70 -9.34 -1.30
C THR A 345 41.26 -9.19 -0.83
N ILE A 346 41.05 -9.03 0.49
CA ILE A 346 39.72 -9.00 1.08
C ILE A 346 39.01 -7.70 0.69
N ASP A 347 37.89 -7.84 0.00
CA ASP A 347 36.80 -6.89 -0.20
C ASP A 347 35.61 -7.53 0.51
N GLY A 348 34.75 -6.75 1.17
CA GLY A 348 33.63 -7.36 1.88
C GLY A 348 32.57 -6.40 2.39
N SER A 349 32.64 -5.12 1.99
CA SER A 349 31.75 -4.10 2.50
C SER A 349 30.36 -4.25 1.90
N LEU A 350 29.35 -3.64 2.54
CA LEU A 350 28.04 -3.55 1.92
C LEU A 350 28.09 -2.74 0.61
N TYR A 351 28.66 -1.54 0.66
CA TYR A 351 28.69 -0.61 -0.46
C TYR A 351 30.09 -0.28 -0.95
N ASP A 352 30.19 -0.18 -2.27
CA ASP A 352 31.41 0.19 -2.98
C ASP A 352 31.07 1.05 -4.20
N PRO A 353 31.23 2.38 -4.11
CA PRO A 353 31.30 3.21 -5.30
C PRO A 353 32.66 3.00 -5.97
N ASP A 354 32.73 1.97 -6.82
CA ASP A 354 33.88 1.59 -7.63
C ASP A 354 34.11 2.61 -8.76
N TYR A 355 35.21 2.47 -9.50
CA TYR A 355 35.76 3.42 -10.45
C TYR A 355 34.71 4.13 -11.33
N GLY A 356 34.82 5.47 -11.39
CA GLY A 356 33.97 6.34 -12.20
C GLY A 356 32.56 6.51 -11.65
N SER A 357 32.34 6.17 -10.37
CA SER A 357 31.07 6.39 -9.68
C SER A 357 31.02 7.79 -9.06
N VAL A 358 30.20 8.67 -9.62
CA VAL A 358 30.17 10.09 -9.23
C VAL A 358 28.82 10.43 -8.61
N GLY A 359 28.82 11.19 -7.52
CA GLY A 359 27.57 11.64 -6.90
C GLY A 359 26.67 10.52 -6.33
N ILE A 360 27.17 9.29 -6.17
CA ILE A 360 26.35 8.16 -5.70
C ILE A 360 25.86 8.40 -4.28
N ILE A 361 24.61 8.05 -4.00
CA ILE A 361 23.99 8.28 -2.69
C ILE A 361 23.64 6.94 -2.04
N PHE A 362 24.29 6.64 -0.92
CA PHE A 362 23.98 5.50 -0.06
C PHE A 362 23.29 6.00 1.21
N GLN A 363 22.02 5.65 1.40
CA GLN A 363 21.23 6.17 2.52
C GLN A 363 20.24 5.18 3.12
N TYR A 364 19.88 5.37 4.39
CA TYR A 364 18.80 4.63 5.06
C TYR A 364 18.97 3.10 5.08
N SER A 365 20.19 2.62 4.93
CA SER A 365 20.51 1.20 4.79
C SER A 365 21.13 0.64 6.06
N TYR A 366 21.07 -0.69 6.18
CA TYR A 366 21.53 -1.42 7.35
C TYR A 366 22.56 -2.47 6.95
N SER A 367 23.77 -2.36 7.50
CA SER A 367 24.79 -3.39 7.38
C SER A 367 25.04 -4.05 8.74
N HIS A 368 25.18 -5.38 8.77
CA HIS A 368 25.61 -6.05 9.99
C HIS A 368 26.35 -7.37 9.79
N ASP A 369 27.28 -7.65 10.69
CA ASP A 369 28.04 -8.90 10.73
C ASP A 369 28.73 -9.27 9.40
N ASN A 370 29.14 -8.27 8.63
CA ASN A 370 29.91 -8.44 7.40
C ASN A 370 31.41 -8.55 7.67
N SER A 371 32.14 -9.24 6.77
CA SER A 371 33.61 -9.38 6.80
C SER A 371 34.35 -8.03 6.79
N GLU A 372 33.84 -7.07 6.02
CA GLU A 372 34.26 -5.65 6.03
C GLU A 372 32.99 -4.81 6.22
N GLY A 373 33.09 -3.54 6.61
CA GLY A 373 31.90 -2.79 7.03
C GLY A 373 31.07 -2.17 5.94
N LEU A 374 30.73 -0.90 6.09
CA LEU A 374 29.64 -0.31 5.33
C LEU A 374 30.09 0.20 3.96
N TYR A 375 31.29 0.79 3.87
CA TYR A 375 31.66 1.63 2.73
C TYR A 375 33.10 1.43 2.26
N TRP A 376 33.25 1.20 0.95
CA TRP A 376 34.51 1.01 0.25
C TRP A 376 34.72 2.14 -0.79
N GLY A 377 35.32 3.25 -0.39
CA GLY A 377 35.43 4.48 -1.18
C GLY A 377 36.45 4.41 -2.33
N CYS A 378 35.95 4.37 -3.57
CA CYS A 378 36.76 4.17 -4.79
C CYS A 378 36.28 5.03 -5.97
N ASN A 379 35.78 6.23 -5.68
CA ASN A 379 34.87 6.94 -6.56
C ASN A 379 35.51 7.73 -7.71
N THR A 380 36.84 7.81 -7.80
CA THR A 380 37.55 8.60 -8.84
C THR A 380 38.27 7.70 -9.84
N ARG A 381 38.53 8.22 -11.05
CA ARG A 381 39.24 7.47 -12.10
C ARG A 381 40.77 7.45 -11.90
N GLY A 382 41.28 6.40 -11.25
CA GLY A 382 42.68 5.96 -11.34
C GLY A 382 43.78 6.98 -10.99
N SER A 383 45.05 6.57 -11.03
CA SER A 383 46.20 7.36 -10.57
C SER A 383 46.67 8.49 -11.50
N ALA A 384 46.03 8.68 -12.67
CA ALA A 384 46.46 9.66 -13.67
C ALA A 384 45.80 11.05 -13.53
N ASN A 385 44.62 11.13 -12.91
CA ASN A 385 43.79 12.35 -12.91
C ASN A 385 43.98 13.23 -11.66
N ASN A 386 44.89 12.87 -10.75
CA ASN A 386 45.10 13.61 -9.51
C ASN A 386 46.60 13.68 -9.12
N THR A 387 47.45 14.13 -10.05
CA THR A 387 48.87 14.42 -9.75
C THR A 387 49.05 15.77 -9.02
N THR A 388 48.01 16.60 -8.95
CA THR A 388 48.05 17.96 -8.38
C THR A 388 47.36 18.08 -7.02
N GLY A 389 46.68 17.04 -6.52
CA GLY A 389 45.90 17.10 -5.28
C GLY A 389 44.54 17.78 -5.38
N ILE A 390 44.18 18.28 -6.57
CA ILE A 390 42.88 18.91 -6.83
C ILE A 390 42.03 17.88 -7.60
N PRO A 391 40.93 17.38 -7.01
CA PRO A 391 40.01 16.51 -7.72
C PRO A 391 39.45 17.21 -8.94
N ASP A 392 39.31 16.48 -10.06
CA ASP A 392 38.48 16.95 -11.16
C ASP A 392 37.06 17.22 -10.61
N PRO A 393 36.53 18.45 -10.68
CA PRO A 393 35.22 18.78 -10.14
C PRO A 393 34.08 17.93 -10.72
N GLU A 394 34.28 17.31 -11.89
CA GLU A 394 33.31 16.44 -12.55
C GLU A 394 33.29 15.01 -11.97
N ASP A 395 34.25 14.68 -11.08
CA ASP A 395 34.66 13.32 -10.71
C ASP A 395 34.55 13.04 -9.19
N VAL A 396 33.67 13.78 -8.49
CA VAL A 396 33.53 13.79 -7.01
C VAL A 396 32.10 13.59 -6.52
N GLY A 397 31.90 13.38 -5.21
CA GLY A 397 30.59 13.66 -4.60
C GLY A 397 29.78 12.48 -4.06
N CYS A 398 30.38 11.30 -3.80
CA CYS A 398 29.62 10.22 -3.17
C CYS A 398 29.16 10.58 -1.75
N THR A 399 27.93 10.24 -1.40
CA THR A 399 27.32 10.54 -0.12
C THR A 399 26.94 9.25 0.61
N LEU A 400 27.43 9.07 1.84
CA LEU A 400 27.02 8.01 2.76
C LEU A 400 26.32 8.66 3.96
N ARG A 401 25.00 8.54 4.04
CA ARG A 401 24.24 9.23 5.09
C ARG A 401 23.09 8.46 5.69
N TYR A 402 22.81 8.69 6.98
CA TYR A 402 21.68 8.05 7.65
C TYR A 402 21.69 6.53 7.46
N ASN A 403 22.83 5.87 7.61
CA ASN A 403 22.93 4.41 7.59
C ASN A 403 23.29 3.89 8.99
N ILE A 404 22.96 2.63 9.24
CA ILE A 404 23.34 1.91 10.46
C ILE A 404 24.27 0.77 10.07
N SER A 405 25.46 0.73 10.66
CA SER A 405 26.38 -0.41 10.61
C SER A 405 26.46 -1.01 12.02
N GLN A 406 26.15 -2.29 12.16
CA GLN A 406 26.12 -2.99 13.45
C GLN A 406 26.98 -4.23 13.41
N ASN A 407 28.03 -4.28 14.24
CA ASN A 407 28.92 -5.42 14.37
C ASN A 407 29.55 -5.88 13.03
N ASP A 408 29.71 -4.97 12.07
CA ASP A 408 30.59 -5.26 10.95
C ASP A 408 32.05 -5.32 11.43
N MET A 409 32.86 -6.10 10.71
CA MET A 409 34.28 -6.30 10.99
C MET A 409 35.16 -5.56 9.98
N GLY A 410 36.47 -5.74 10.08
CA GLY A 410 37.41 -5.22 9.09
C GLY A 410 37.42 -3.69 9.08
N ASP A 411 37.37 -3.07 7.92
CA ASP A 411 37.31 -1.63 7.73
C ASP A 411 35.85 -1.19 7.59
N LEU A 412 35.35 -0.40 8.56
CA LEU A 412 33.98 0.09 8.52
C LEU A 412 33.75 1.09 7.39
N ILE A 413 34.75 1.93 7.17
CA ILE A 413 34.87 2.87 6.05
C ILE A 413 36.31 2.74 5.56
N PHE A 414 36.48 2.23 4.34
CA PHE A 414 37.80 2.11 3.73
C PHE A 414 37.90 2.96 2.48
N PHE A 415 38.84 3.89 2.46
CA PHE A 415 39.28 4.57 1.24
C PHE A 415 40.50 3.83 0.67
N ASN A 416 40.25 2.77 -0.10
CA ASN A 416 41.31 1.92 -0.65
C ASN A 416 41.92 2.51 -1.93
N TYR A 417 41.09 3.09 -2.79
CA TYR A 417 41.48 3.69 -4.07
C TYR A 417 41.27 5.20 -4.04
N PRO A 418 41.87 5.97 -4.99
CA PRO A 418 41.66 7.41 -5.05
C PRO A 418 40.18 7.77 -4.97
N SER A 419 39.85 8.70 -4.07
CA SER A 419 38.46 9.03 -3.74
C SER A 419 38.33 10.50 -3.38
N ALA A 420 37.36 11.22 -3.92
CA ALA A 420 37.26 12.65 -3.69
C ALA A 420 35.83 13.19 -3.56
N GLY A 421 35.70 14.25 -2.74
CA GLY A 421 34.45 14.93 -2.42
C GLY A 421 33.42 14.03 -1.73
N ASN A 422 33.85 13.05 -0.93
CA ASN A 422 32.90 12.17 -0.24
C ASN A 422 32.26 12.91 0.95
N GLU A 423 30.95 12.75 1.12
CA GLU A 423 30.16 13.30 2.23
C GLU A 423 29.67 12.15 3.11
N ILE A 424 30.24 11.99 4.31
CA ILE A 424 29.90 10.91 5.23
C ILE A 424 29.28 11.50 6.49
N TYR A 425 27.96 11.42 6.63
CA TYR A 425 27.29 12.10 7.74
C TYR A 425 26.04 11.44 8.28
N ASN A 426 25.71 11.72 9.55
CA ASN A 426 24.49 11.23 10.20
C ASN A 426 24.35 9.69 10.17
N ASN A 427 25.46 8.95 10.13
CA ASN A 427 25.45 7.49 10.24
C ASN A 427 25.63 7.04 11.70
N VAL A 428 25.26 5.80 12.01
CA VAL A 428 25.59 5.13 13.28
C VAL A 428 26.45 3.90 13.00
N PHE A 429 27.60 3.82 13.66
CA PHE A 429 28.46 2.64 13.65
C PHE A 429 28.48 2.05 15.06
N TYR A 430 27.93 0.85 15.23
CA TYR A 430 27.85 0.15 16.50
C TYR A 430 28.80 -1.05 16.51
N LEU A 431 29.71 -1.09 17.47
CA LEU A 431 30.64 -2.19 17.69
C LEU A 431 30.45 -2.74 19.10
N LYS A 432 29.96 -3.97 19.23
CA LYS A 432 29.93 -4.66 20.53
C LYS A 432 31.35 -4.98 21.04
N SER A 433 31.47 -5.33 22.31
CA SER A 433 32.74 -5.74 22.89
C SER A 433 33.35 -6.95 22.15
N GLY A 434 34.67 -6.95 21.98
CA GLY A 434 35.41 -8.03 21.33
C GLY A 434 35.51 -7.93 19.80
N MET A 435 34.83 -6.96 19.16
CA MET A 435 34.92 -6.75 17.72
C MET A 435 36.31 -6.22 17.31
N LYS A 436 36.81 -6.64 16.13
CA LYS A 436 38.05 -6.12 15.55
C LYS A 436 37.70 -5.37 14.28
N ALA A 437 37.82 -4.05 14.32
CA ALA A 437 37.53 -3.21 13.17
C ALA A 437 38.39 -1.94 13.17
N SER A 438 38.83 -1.52 11.98
CA SER A 438 39.25 -0.14 11.73
C SER A 438 38.00 0.68 11.44
N ILE A 439 37.79 1.77 12.15
CA ILE A 439 36.60 2.60 11.97
C ILE A 439 36.71 3.43 10.69
N ILE A 440 37.91 3.96 10.42
CA ILE A 440 38.27 4.59 9.15
C ILE A 440 39.65 4.07 8.74
N HIS A 441 39.79 3.63 7.51
CA HIS A 441 41.06 3.25 6.91
C HIS A 441 41.28 4.04 5.62
N GLU A 442 42.49 4.56 5.43
CA GLU A 442 42.93 5.26 4.23
C GLU A 442 44.19 4.61 3.66
N SER A 443 44.20 4.39 2.35
CA SER A 443 45.40 3.92 1.66
C SER A 443 46.45 5.04 1.59
N SER A 444 47.57 4.84 2.27
CA SER A 444 48.65 5.85 2.38
C SER A 444 49.26 6.30 1.04
N SER A 445 49.07 5.54 -0.04
CA SER A 445 49.61 5.86 -1.37
C SER A 445 48.63 6.58 -2.29
N LYS A 446 47.38 6.80 -1.85
CA LYS A 446 46.29 7.32 -2.68
C LYS A 446 45.77 8.65 -2.12
N ASN A 447 45.23 9.48 -3.01
CA ASN A 447 44.67 10.77 -2.61
C ASN A 447 43.22 10.58 -2.16
N HIS A 448 42.89 11.12 -1.00
CA HIS A 448 41.54 11.06 -0.44
C HIS A 448 41.04 12.44 -0.04
N THR A 449 39.79 12.74 -0.40
CA THR A 449 39.08 13.94 0.08
C THR A 449 37.67 13.62 0.53
N TYR A 450 37.36 13.94 1.79
CA TYR A 450 36.04 13.69 2.37
C TYR A 450 35.71 14.58 3.58
N ASN A 451 34.41 14.76 3.82
CA ASN A 451 33.87 15.36 5.03
C ASN A 451 33.20 14.26 5.87
N PHE A 452 33.46 14.26 7.18
CA PHE A 452 32.93 13.30 8.14
C PHE A 452 32.32 14.02 9.34
N TYR A 453 30.99 14.09 9.41
CA TYR A 453 30.30 14.88 10.44
C TYR A 453 28.96 14.31 10.88
N ASN A 454 28.50 14.70 12.07
CA ASN A 454 27.24 14.24 12.66
C ASN A 454 27.13 12.71 12.81
N ASN A 455 28.20 11.93 12.66
CA ASN A 455 28.13 10.49 12.84
C ASN A 455 28.16 10.15 14.33
N ILE A 456 27.58 9.00 14.69
CA ILE A 456 27.74 8.39 16.02
C ILE A 456 28.57 7.13 15.88
N ILE A 457 29.72 7.10 16.55
CA ILE A 457 30.56 5.91 16.74
C ILE A 457 30.27 5.37 18.13
N TYR A 458 29.51 4.29 18.22
CA TYR A 458 29.19 3.58 19.46
C TYR A 458 30.12 2.37 19.59
N ASN A 459 31.27 2.57 20.23
CA ASN A 459 32.35 1.60 20.25
C ASN A 459 32.53 0.96 21.63
N LEU A 460 32.06 -0.26 21.83
CA LEU A 460 32.30 -1.02 23.06
C LEU A 460 33.53 -1.95 22.98
N SER A 461 34.25 -1.93 21.85
CA SER A 461 35.41 -2.80 21.66
C SER A 461 36.73 -2.12 21.94
N SER A 462 37.63 -2.83 22.62
CA SER A 462 38.99 -2.40 22.92
C SER A 462 39.99 -2.60 21.77
N SER A 463 39.61 -3.31 20.71
CA SER A 463 40.50 -3.73 19.61
C SER A 463 40.18 -3.02 18.29
N THR A 464 39.87 -1.73 18.38
CA THR A 464 39.49 -0.87 17.26
C THR A 464 40.46 0.29 17.11
N GLY A 465 40.53 0.89 15.94
CA GLY A 465 41.35 2.07 15.70
C GLY A 465 40.94 2.84 14.45
N TYR A 466 41.70 3.89 14.14
CA TYR A 466 41.63 4.62 12.90
C TYR A 466 43.00 4.54 12.22
N ASN A 467 43.00 4.13 10.96
CA ASN A 467 44.18 3.96 10.13
C ASN A 467 44.22 5.08 9.09
N PHE A 468 44.62 6.26 9.52
CA PHE A 468 44.77 7.42 8.64
C PHE A 468 46.06 7.32 7.82
N GLY A 469 45.98 7.70 6.55
CA GLY A 469 47.07 7.64 5.59
C GLY A 469 48.19 8.61 5.94
N SER A 470 49.43 8.15 5.86
CA SER A 470 50.64 8.93 6.19
C SER A 470 51.73 8.83 5.11
N GLY A 471 51.40 8.31 3.93
CA GLY A 471 52.35 8.08 2.83
C GLY A 471 52.34 9.19 1.79
N THR A 472 52.61 8.82 0.53
CA THR A 472 52.78 9.76 -0.59
C THR A 472 51.47 10.36 -1.12
N GLY A 473 50.31 9.82 -0.73
CA GLY A 473 49.01 10.33 -1.15
C GLY A 473 48.57 11.55 -0.34
N ILE A 474 47.90 12.50 -0.98
CA ILE A 474 47.35 13.71 -0.36
C ILE A 474 46.07 13.36 0.40
N GLN A 475 46.05 13.63 1.71
CA GLN A 475 44.90 13.39 2.59
C GLN A 475 44.25 14.71 2.99
N THR A 476 43.06 15.00 2.46
CA THR A 476 42.30 16.21 2.77
C THR A 476 40.98 15.85 3.43
N ARG A 477 40.86 16.05 4.74
CA ARG A 477 39.67 15.64 5.51
C ARG A 477 39.15 16.74 6.42
N THR A 478 37.84 16.83 6.54
CA THR A 478 37.17 17.61 7.59
C THR A 478 36.42 16.65 8.50
N ILE A 479 36.80 16.60 9.77
CA ILE A 479 36.13 15.77 10.78
C ILE A 479 35.59 16.71 11.86
N GLU A 480 34.27 16.81 11.98
CA GLU A 480 33.63 17.74 12.91
C GLU A 480 32.25 17.27 13.38
N ASN A 481 31.85 17.65 14.59
CA ASN A 481 30.50 17.40 15.12
C ASN A 481 30.11 15.92 15.16
N ASN A 482 31.06 15.00 15.36
CA ASN A 482 30.78 13.58 15.56
C ASN A 482 30.67 13.23 17.05
N LEU A 483 29.98 12.14 17.37
CA LEU A 483 29.92 11.60 18.73
C LEU A 483 30.68 10.29 18.78
N PHE A 484 31.68 10.20 19.65
CA PHE A 484 32.48 8.99 19.87
C PHE A 484 32.20 8.50 21.29
N TYR A 485 31.52 7.37 21.44
CA TYR A 485 31.14 6.85 22.76
C TYR A 485 31.76 5.47 23.02
N GLY A 486 32.14 5.23 24.27
CA GLY A 486 32.70 3.96 24.75
C GLY A 486 34.23 3.98 24.77
N ASN A 487 34.86 3.09 24.02
CA ASN A 487 36.30 2.98 23.92
C ASN A 487 36.88 4.01 22.93
N HIS A 488 37.90 4.73 23.39
CA HIS A 488 38.60 5.77 22.65
C HIS A 488 40.04 5.33 22.35
N PRO A 489 40.32 4.78 21.15
CA PRO A 489 41.70 4.43 20.78
C PRO A 489 42.56 5.69 20.65
N SER A 490 43.88 5.55 20.88
CA SER A 490 44.82 6.67 20.73
C SER A 490 44.90 7.25 19.32
N THR A 491 44.38 6.52 18.33
CA THR A 491 44.28 6.95 16.92
C THR A 491 43.00 7.70 16.59
N GLU A 492 42.08 7.91 17.55
CA GLU A 492 40.85 8.68 17.34
C GLU A 492 41.16 10.09 16.80
N PRO A 493 40.47 10.56 15.73
CA PRO A 493 40.75 11.84 15.12
C PRO A 493 40.45 13.02 16.05
N ALA A 494 41.15 14.13 15.82
CA ALA A 494 40.76 15.41 16.38
C ALA A 494 39.45 15.90 15.75
N ASP A 495 38.50 16.29 16.59
CA ASP A 495 37.23 16.92 16.22
C ASP A 495 36.91 17.93 17.33
N ILE A 496 36.94 19.22 16.98
CA ILE A 496 36.80 20.32 17.94
C ILE A 496 35.42 20.38 18.59
N ASN A 497 34.41 19.80 17.93
CA ASN A 497 33.03 19.77 18.36
C ASN A 497 32.59 18.36 18.78
N LYS A 498 33.54 17.46 19.08
CA LYS A 498 33.21 16.07 19.40
C LYS A 498 32.43 15.95 20.70
N LEU A 499 31.50 15.01 20.73
CA LEU A 499 30.84 14.58 21.95
C LEU A 499 31.36 13.21 22.35
N ILE A 500 31.53 12.99 23.65
CA ILE A 500 31.97 11.69 24.21
C ILE A 500 30.96 11.07 25.18
N SER A 501 29.87 11.80 25.46
CA SER A 501 28.79 11.32 26.32
C SER A 501 27.97 10.24 25.62
N ASP A 502 27.33 9.38 26.42
CA ASP A 502 26.40 8.37 25.91
C ASP A 502 25.33 9.03 25.01
N PRO A 503 25.16 8.60 23.74
CA PRO A 503 24.13 9.13 22.88
C PRO A 503 22.71 8.84 23.39
N LYS A 504 22.53 7.98 24.39
CA LYS A 504 21.24 7.59 24.96
C LYS A 504 20.27 7.08 23.88
N PHE A 505 20.72 6.07 23.16
CA PHE A 505 19.85 5.26 22.31
C PHE A 505 18.85 4.45 23.17
N ILE A 506 17.68 4.10 22.62
CA ILE A 506 16.68 3.27 23.33
C ILE A 506 17.26 1.91 23.74
N ALA A 507 17.89 1.21 22.79
CA ALA A 507 18.46 -0.13 22.97
C ALA A 507 19.45 -0.44 21.83
N PRO A 508 20.62 0.24 21.78
CA PRO A 508 21.56 0.09 20.68
C PRO A 508 22.14 -1.33 20.63
N GLY A 509 22.44 -1.84 19.44
CA GLY A 509 22.96 -3.19 19.25
C GLY A 509 21.93 -4.33 19.23
N MET A 510 20.65 -4.02 19.44
CA MET A 510 19.55 -5.00 19.40
C MET A 510 18.95 -5.20 18.00
N GLY A 511 19.55 -4.62 16.96
CA GLY A 511 19.13 -4.85 15.58
C GLY A 511 19.26 -6.33 15.22
N GLY A 512 18.22 -6.90 14.62
CA GLY A 512 18.21 -8.24 14.03
C GLY A 512 18.00 -8.14 12.52
N ILE A 513 17.64 -9.25 11.87
CA ILE A 513 17.33 -9.23 10.44
C ILE A 513 16.08 -8.38 10.18
N GLY A 514 16.19 -7.43 9.26
CA GLY A 514 15.14 -6.51 8.85
C GLY A 514 15.32 -5.09 9.40
N LEU A 515 15.13 -4.09 8.53
CA LEU A 515 15.15 -2.67 8.91
C LEU A 515 14.15 -2.30 10.03
N ASN A 516 13.06 -3.05 10.16
CA ASN A 516 12.02 -2.86 11.18
C ASN A 516 12.47 -3.25 12.60
N THR A 517 13.68 -3.80 12.75
CA THR A 517 14.24 -4.18 14.06
C THR A 517 15.12 -3.07 14.68
N LEU A 518 15.29 -1.94 13.98
CA LEU A 518 16.30 -0.93 14.30
C LEU A 518 15.83 0.20 15.20
N ASP A 519 14.65 0.08 15.79
CA ASP A 519 14.08 1.06 16.73
C ASP A 519 14.98 1.32 17.95
N GLY A 520 15.86 0.37 18.28
CA GLY A 520 16.88 0.52 19.31
C GLY A 520 17.84 1.71 19.08
N TYR A 521 17.99 2.18 17.84
CA TYR A 521 18.86 3.31 17.46
C TYR A 521 18.16 4.68 17.48
N LYS A 522 16.91 4.76 17.95
CA LYS A 522 16.27 6.06 18.21
C LYS A 522 16.87 6.70 19.46
N LEU A 523 17.00 8.02 19.47
CA LEU A 523 17.52 8.79 20.60
C LEU A 523 16.42 9.06 21.64
N LEU A 524 16.74 8.84 22.93
CA LEU A 524 15.89 9.23 24.05
C LEU A 524 15.72 10.76 24.13
N SER A 525 14.69 11.21 24.84
CA SER A 525 14.31 12.63 24.94
C SER A 525 15.44 13.53 25.45
N ASP A 526 16.24 13.02 26.38
CA ASP A 526 17.34 13.71 27.07
C ASP A 526 18.73 13.36 26.49
N SER A 527 18.74 12.86 25.25
CA SER A 527 19.97 12.52 24.52
C SER A 527 20.86 13.75 24.28
N PRO A 528 22.17 13.67 24.57
CA PRO A 528 23.11 14.73 24.25
C PRO A 528 23.40 14.84 22.75
N ALA A 529 22.92 13.91 21.91
CA ALA A 529 23.14 13.95 20.46
C ALA A 529 22.11 14.84 19.73
N LYS A 530 21.16 15.46 20.43
CA LYS A 530 20.08 16.23 19.81
C LYS A 530 20.45 17.70 19.53
N SER A 531 20.02 18.20 18.37
CA SER A 531 20.04 19.62 17.97
C SER A 531 21.40 20.33 18.10
N ASN A 532 22.50 19.62 17.89
CA ASN A 532 23.87 20.14 18.04
C ASN A 532 24.87 19.59 17.01
N GLY A 533 24.34 18.92 15.98
CA GLY A 533 25.08 18.57 14.78
C GLY A 533 25.23 19.78 13.86
N LYS A 534 26.12 19.63 12.88
CA LYS A 534 26.22 20.52 11.73
C LYS A 534 24.90 20.55 10.95
N ILE A 535 24.57 21.69 10.37
CA ILE A 535 23.39 21.87 9.52
C ILE A 535 23.53 20.99 8.26
N ALA A 536 22.43 20.36 7.85
CA ALA A 536 22.39 19.52 6.66
C ALA A 536 22.40 20.34 5.36
N PRO A 537 22.85 19.76 4.23
CA PRO A 537 22.53 20.29 2.91
C PRO A 537 21.01 20.37 2.69
N ASN A 538 20.53 21.42 2.00
CA ASN A 538 19.10 21.67 1.74
C ASN A 538 18.38 20.60 0.88
N THR A 539 19.08 19.56 0.45
CA THR A 539 18.55 18.50 -0.42
C THR A 539 17.99 17.30 0.35
N ILE A 540 18.19 17.21 1.66
CA ILE A 540 17.68 16.10 2.48
C ILE A 540 16.27 16.38 3.01
N LYS A 541 15.40 15.36 2.96
CA LYS A 541 13.99 15.47 3.40
C LYS A 541 13.67 14.65 4.65
N PHE A 542 14.32 13.49 4.80
CA PHE A 542 13.96 12.51 5.83
C PHE A 542 15.20 11.91 6.50
N ASP A 543 15.05 11.49 7.76
CA ASP A 543 16.01 10.65 8.47
C ASP A 543 15.78 9.16 8.18
N PHE A 544 16.53 8.26 8.83
CA PHE A 544 16.39 6.79 8.65
C PHE A 544 14.98 6.28 8.97
N PHE A 545 14.28 6.92 9.91
CA PHE A 545 12.97 6.50 10.41
C PHE A 545 11.82 7.27 9.75
N ASN A 546 12.07 7.93 8.62
CA ASN A 546 11.12 8.78 7.89
C ASN A 546 10.61 10.01 8.64
N ASN A 547 11.32 10.50 9.66
CA ASN A 547 11.02 11.80 10.27
C ASN A 547 11.45 12.92 9.31
N VAL A 548 10.63 13.96 9.19
CA VAL A 548 10.95 15.14 8.37
C VAL A 548 12.09 15.93 8.99
N ILE A 549 13.06 16.31 8.16
CA ILE A 549 14.23 17.09 8.59
C ILE A 549 13.99 18.58 8.33
N ASN A 550 14.29 19.41 9.34
CA ASN A 550 14.39 20.86 9.16
C ASN A 550 15.84 21.26 8.87
N THR A 551 16.19 21.42 7.60
CA THR A 551 17.56 21.75 7.17
C THR A 551 18.00 23.18 7.52
N SER A 552 17.13 24.00 8.13
CA SER A 552 17.49 25.35 8.60
C SER A 552 17.97 25.37 10.05
N LYS A 553 17.94 24.23 10.76
CA LYS A 553 18.39 24.11 12.15
C LYS A 553 19.54 23.09 12.26
N PRO A 554 20.38 23.17 13.30
CA PRO A 554 21.33 22.11 13.66
C PRO A 554 20.62 20.74 13.74
N LEU A 555 21.20 19.72 13.10
CA LEU A 555 20.66 18.37 13.11
C LEU A 555 20.93 17.65 14.43
N ASN A 556 20.25 16.54 14.67
CA ASN A 556 20.75 15.53 15.60
C ASN A 556 22.00 14.85 14.99
N ARG A 557 22.84 14.27 15.84
CA ARG A 557 23.91 13.37 15.39
C ARG A 557 23.33 11.96 15.25
N GLY A 558 23.80 11.21 14.25
CA GLY A 558 23.35 9.87 13.92
C GLY A 558 22.08 9.87 13.06
N VAL A 559 21.31 8.79 13.16
CA VAL A 559 20.28 8.42 12.17
C VAL A 559 18.86 8.89 12.51
N PHE A 560 18.67 9.54 13.66
CA PHE A 560 17.34 9.87 14.20
C PHE A 560 17.20 11.35 14.53
N GLU A 561 16.37 12.05 13.76
CA GLU A 561 15.97 13.44 14.00
C GLU A 561 14.76 13.53 14.95
N GLY A 562 13.84 12.56 14.88
CA GLY A 562 12.59 12.58 15.63
C GLY A 562 11.68 13.76 15.23
N ILE A 563 10.53 13.90 15.89
CA ILE A 563 9.66 15.08 15.71
C ILE A 563 10.29 16.24 16.49
N ASN A 564 11.12 17.04 15.82
CA ASN A 564 11.73 18.23 16.40
C ASN A 564 10.87 19.51 16.28
N ALA A 565 9.58 19.39 15.98
CA ALA A 565 8.62 20.49 16.09
C ALA A 565 7.18 19.96 16.23
N THR A 566 6.51 20.31 17.33
CA THR A 566 5.05 20.29 17.35
C THR A 566 4.57 21.28 16.28
N ALA A 567 3.77 20.82 15.32
CA ALA A 567 3.18 21.71 14.31
C ALA A 567 2.38 22.82 15.01
N ALA A 568 2.41 24.05 14.49
CA ALA A 568 1.57 25.13 15.01
C ALA A 568 0.08 24.77 14.86
N PRO A 569 -0.81 25.26 15.75
CA PRO A 569 -2.24 25.05 15.59
C PRO A 569 -2.74 25.70 14.29
N ILE A 570 -3.88 25.23 13.76
CA ILE A 570 -4.51 25.89 12.62
C ILE A 570 -5.32 27.07 13.15
N VAL A 571 -5.02 28.27 12.65
CA VAL A 571 -5.69 29.51 13.05
C VAL A 571 -6.08 30.32 11.82
N SER A 572 -7.27 30.93 11.85
CA SER A 572 -7.70 31.91 10.85
C SER A 572 -7.66 33.32 11.44
N ASN A 573 -7.76 34.35 10.59
CA ASN A 573 -8.05 35.71 11.05
C ASN A 573 -9.47 35.77 11.64
N GLN A 574 -9.67 36.58 12.68
CA GLN A 574 -10.90 36.59 13.46
C GLN A 574 -11.44 38.02 13.61
N ILE A 575 -12.75 38.18 13.47
CA ILE A 575 -13.43 39.48 13.54
C ILE A 575 -14.44 39.43 14.67
N PHE A 576 -14.42 40.45 15.53
CA PHE A 576 -15.33 40.58 16.67
C PHE A 576 -15.96 41.98 16.72
N CYS A 577 -17.08 42.09 17.43
CA CYS A 577 -17.77 43.36 17.65
C CYS A 577 -17.40 43.96 19.00
N GLY A 578 -16.88 45.19 18.99
CA GLY A 578 -16.42 45.90 20.18
C GLY A 578 -17.52 46.14 21.22
N THR A 579 -18.79 46.18 20.79
CA THR A 579 -19.96 46.25 21.68
C THR A 579 -20.11 45.02 22.58
N LEU A 580 -19.51 43.89 22.22
CA LEU A 580 -19.55 42.63 22.99
C LEU A 580 -18.34 42.45 23.92
N ILE A 581 -17.39 43.39 23.94
CA ILE A 581 -16.16 43.33 24.75
C ILE A 581 -15.47 41.96 24.62
N PRO A 582 -15.09 41.54 23.39
CA PRO A 582 -14.55 40.21 23.14
C PRO A 582 -13.24 40.01 23.91
N THR A 583 -13.01 38.80 24.40
CA THR A 583 -11.84 38.41 25.19
C THR A 583 -11.02 37.32 24.50
N VAL A 584 -9.81 37.05 24.97
CA VAL A 584 -8.96 35.95 24.47
C VAL A 584 -9.68 34.60 24.52
N GLY A 585 -10.57 34.37 25.47
CA GLY A 585 -11.41 33.17 25.54
C GLY A 585 -12.38 32.99 24.36
N ASN A 586 -12.60 34.06 23.57
CA ASN A 586 -13.40 34.01 22.35
C ASN A 586 -12.57 33.64 21.11
N LEU A 587 -11.24 33.58 21.20
CA LEU A 587 -10.38 33.20 20.09
C LEU A 587 -10.43 31.69 19.83
N VAL A 588 -10.53 31.30 18.56
CA VAL A 588 -10.62 29.91 18.12
C VAL A 588 -9.38 29.50 17.33
N ALA A 589 -8.82 28.34 17.66
CA ALA A 589 -7.79 27.64 16.89
C ALA A 589 -8.01 26.14 16.98
N ILE A 590 -7.59 25.38 15.95
CA ILE A 590 -7.68 23.92 15.92
C ILE A 590 -6.31 23.35 16.30
N GLY A 591 -6.26 22.66 17.44
CA GLY A 591 -5.04 22.05 17.98
C GLY A 591 -5.25 21.56 19.40
N THR A 592 -4.17 21.18 20.08
CA THR A 592 -4.20 20.62 21.45
C THR A 592 -3.59 21.60 22.45
N ALA A 593 -4.27 21.83 23.59
CA ALA A 593 -3.79 22.71 24.66
C ALA A 593 -3.31 24.09 24.15
N ILE A 594 -4.23 24.84 23.54
CA ILE A 594 -3.95 26.13 22.91
C ILE A 594 -3.61 27.21 23.94
N GLN A 595 -2.55 27.96 23.67
CA GLN A 595 -2.21 29.18 24.41
C GLN A 595 -2.10 30.37 23.45
N TRP A 596 -2.40 31.57 23.95
CA TRP A 596 -2.43 32.81 23.17
C TRP A 596 -1.46 33.84 23.72
N TYR A 597 -0.86 34.62 22.83
CA TYR A 597 0.17 35.60 23.12
C TYR A 597 -0.07 36.90 22.36
N ALA A 598 0.44 38.01 22.90
CA ALA A 598 0.37 39.32 22.25
C ALA A 598 1.50 39.54 21.22
N ASP A 599 2.63 38.86 21.39
CA ASP A 599 3.87 39.10 20.63
C ASP A 599 4.30 37.86 19.84
N ALA A 600 5.02 38.07 18.74
CA ALA A 600 5.52 36.98 17.87
C ALA A 600 6.57 36.10 18.57
N THR A 601 7.33 36.66 19.52
CA THR A 601 8.35 36.00 20.33
C THR A 601 8.36 36.60 21.74
N GLY A 602 8.72 35.83 22.77
CA GLY A 602 8.74 36.29 24.17
C GLY A 602 7.36 36.58 24.79
N GLY A 603 7.30 37.21 25.96
CA GLY A 603 6.02 37.57 26.62
C GLY A 603 5.29 36.40 27.31
N MET A 604 4.31 36.74 28.17
CA MET A 604 3.53 35.77 28.95
C MET A 604 2.26 35.33 28.22
N VAL A 605 1.75 34.14 28.56
CA VAL A 605 0.45 33.64 28.09
C VAL A 605 -0.66 34.62 28.52
N LEU A 606 -1.55 34.96 27.59
CA LEU A 606 -2.69 35.82 27.88
C LEU A 606 -3.77 35.06 28.64
N ALA A 607 -4.30 35.66 29.71
CA ALA A 607 -5.45 35.11 30.42
C ALA A 607 -6.69 35.12 29.53
N SER A 608 -7.58 34.12 29.67
CA SER A 608 -8.81 34.01 28.86
C SER A 608 -9.73 35.22 29.00
N SER A 609 -9.66 35.95 30.12
CA SER A 609 -10.43 37.17 30.37
C SER A 609 -9.83 38.45 29.76
N THR A 610 -8.67 38.38 29.11
CA THR A 610 -8.01 39.55 28.51
C THR A 610 -8.86 40.09 27.36
N VAL A 611 -9.24 41.37 27.40
CA VAL A 611 -10.03 42.02 26.33
C VAL A 611 -9.21 42.15 25.05
N LEU A 612 -9.83 41.82 23.91
CA LEU A 612 -9.23 41.94 22.58
C LEU A 612 -9.33 43.38 22.07
N SER A 613 -8.25 43.83 21.43
CA SER A 613 -8.18 45.00 20.55
C SER A 613 -7.79 44.60 19.12
N THR A 614 -8.01 45.50 18.15
CA THR A 614 -7.60 45.29 16.74
C THR A 614 -6.08 45.25 16.61
N LYS A 615 -5.52 44.04 16.54
CA LYS A 615 -4.09 43.76 16.35
C LYS A 615 -3.86 42.27 16.05
N THR A 616 -2.63 41.88 15.79
CA THR A 616 -2.25 40.47 15.65
C THR A 616 -2.05 39.81 17.02
N TYR A 617 -2.59 38.60 17.19
CA TYR A 617 -2.34 37.70 18.32
C TYR A 617 -1.69 36.42 17.81
N TYR A 618 -1.04 35.67 18.69
CA TYR A 618 -0.29 34.49 18.30
C TYR A 618 -0.73 33.28 19.11
N ALA A 619 -0.97 32.15 18.44
CA ALA A 619 -1.36 30.90 19.07
C ALA A 619 -0.23 29.88 19.05
N THR A 620 -0.14 29.06 20.08
CA THR A 620 0.66 27.82 20.11
C THR A 620 -0.22 26.63 20.47
N GLN A 621 0.29 25.43 20.23
CA GLN A 621 -0.27 24.19 20.74
C GLN A 621 0.79 23.38 21.47
N THR A 622 0.39 22.62 22.47
CA THR A 622 1.29 21.71 23.20
C THR A 622 0.88 20.27 22.95
N VAL A 623 1.79 19.49 22.38
CA VAL A 623 1.62 18.04 22.15
C VAL A 623 2.78 17.32 22.81
N ASN A 624 2.48 16.35 23.68
CA ASN A 624 3.48 15.57 24.42
C ASN A 624 4.51 16.42 25.19
N GLY A 625 4.08 17.55 25.74
CA GLY A 625 4.94 18.45 26.52
C GLY A 625 5.84 19.38 25.70
N ILE A 626 5.75 19.35 24.38
CA ILE A 626 6.50 20.23 23.47
C ILE A 626 5.53 21.26 22.87
N GLU A 627 5.78 22.54 23.14
CA GLU A 627 5.03 23.66 22.58
C GLU A 627 5.51 23.95 21.14
N SER A 628 4.57 24.27 20.24
CA SER A 628 4.86 24.63 18.85
C SER A 628 5.46 26.04 18.72
N GLU A 629 5.98 26.36 17.54
CA GLU A 629 6.18 27.75 17.13
C GLU A 629 4.84 28.51 17.12
N ARG A 630 4.91 29.84 17.31
CA ARG A 630 3.75 30.73 17.33
C ARG A 630 3.22 31.00 15.93
N ILE A 631 1.91 30.90 15.73
CA ILE A 631 1.23 31.26 14.47
C ILE A 631 0.35 32.49 14.66
N ALA A 632 0.39 33.40 13.70
CA ALA A 632 -0.35 34.67 13.75
C ALA A 632 -1.84 34.52 13.42
N SER A 633 -2.68 35.23 14.17
CA SER A 633 -4.10 35.49 13.90
C SER A 633 -4.31 37.00 13.94
N ILE A 634 -4.70 37.59 12.81
CA ILE A 634 -5.10 39.00 12.78
C ILE A 634 -6.49 39.09 13.39
N VAL A 635 -6.60 39.83 14.49
CA VAL A 635 -7.87 40.11 15.17
C VAL A 635 -8.32 41.52 14.84
N THR A 636 -9.54 41.64 14.33
CA THR A 636 -10.18 42.93 14.06
C THR A 636 -11.38 43.10 14.97
N VAL A 637 -11.38 44.14 15.80
CA VAL A 637 -12.49 44.53 16.67
C VAL A 637 -13.17 45.76 16.08
N ASN A 638 -14.35 45.57 15.49
CA ASN A 638 -15.12 46.63 14.85
C ASN A 638 -16.05 47.32 15.84
N SER A 639 -16.09 48.66 15.81
CA SER A 639 -17.06 49.47 16.54
C SER A 639 -18.04 50.13 15.57
N THR A 640 -19.33 50.06 15.87
CA THR A 640 -20.39 50.64 15.02
C THR A 640 -21.11 51.75 15.77
N SER A 641 -21.25 52.93 15.16
CA SER A 641 -22.04 54.04 15.71
C SER A 641 -23.55 53.72 15.66
N VAL A 642 -24.35 54.34 16.52
CA VAL A 642 -25.82 54.20 16.49
C VAL A 642 -26.44 54.97 15.30
N PRO A 643 -27.58 54.52 14.74
CA PRO A 643 -28.29 55.26 13.68
C PRO A 643 -29.04 56.50 14.19
N THR A 644 -29.46 57.38 13.29
CA THR A 644 -30.27 58.57 13.62
C THR A 644 -31.74 58.36 13.25
N ALA A 645 -32.68 58.60 14.17
CA ALA A 645 -34.12 58.38 13.95
C ALA A 645 -35.02 59.34 14.76
N SER A 646 -36.25 59.58 14.29
CA SER A 646 -37.27 60.48 14.87
C SER A 646 -38.69 59.88 14.78
N ALA A 647 -39.66 60.42 15.55
CA ALA A 647 -41.03 59.89 15.69
C ALA A 647 -41.90 59.97 14.41
N GLN A 648 -42.85 59.03 14.24
CA GLN A 648 -43.59 58.77 12.98
C GLN A 648 -45.10 58.46 13.23
N VAL A 649 -45.98 58.79 12.27
CA VAL A 649 -47.45 58.64 12.38
C VAL A 649 -48.04 58.03 11.09
N PHE A 650 -48.99 57.10 11.22
CA PHE A 650 -49.61 56.34 10.13
C PHE A 650 -51.13 56.17 10.31
N ASN A 651 -51.84 55.75 9.25
CA ASN A 651 -53.28 55.45 9.26
C ASN A 651 -53.49 53.93 9.13
N SER A 652 -54.39 53.29 9.88
CA SER A 652 -54.54 51.83 9.76
C SER A 652 -55.11 51.40 8.42
N SER A 653 -55.82 52.27 7.69
CA SER A 653 -56.32 51.92 6.36
C SER A 653 -55.19 51.65 5.36
N SER A 654 -53.95 52.09 5.65
CA SER A 654 -52.77 51.80 4.86
C SER A 654 -51.97 50.59 5.37
N ASN A 655 -52.47 49.85 6.39
CA ASN A 655 -51.80 48.71 7.03
C ASN A 655 -50.29 48.93 7.23
N PRO A 656 -49.88 49.98 7.96
CA PRO A 656 -48.48 50.38 8.05
C PRO A 656 -47.64 49.26 8.68
N LEU A 657 -46.48 48.97 8.10
CA LEU A 657 -45.56 47.90 8.50
C LEU A 657 -44.24 48.48 9.00
N VAL A 658 -43.42 47.68 9.68
CA VAL A 658 -42.06 48.06 10.12
C VAL A 658 -41.19 48.51 8.94
N ALA A 659 -41.43 48.01 7.72
CA ALA A 659 -40.80 48.50 6.49
C ALA A 659 -41.03 49.99 6.21
N ASP A 660 -42.13 50.55 6.70
CA ASP A 660 -42.50 51.95 6.50
C ASP A 660 -41.80 52.88 7.52
N LEU A 661 -41.10 52.32 8.52
CA LEU A 661 -40.30 53.10 9.46
C LEU A 661 -39.02 53.62 8.80
N VAL A 662 -38.80 54.92 8.88
CA VAL A 662 -37.63 55.59 8.30
C VAL A 662 -36.61 55.97 9.38
N ALA A 663 -35.33 55.68 9.15
CA ALA A 663 -34.19 56.17 9.92
C ALA A 663 -32.96 56.30 9.00
N THR A 664 -31.92 57.03 9.43
CA THR A 664 -30.68 57.22 8.66
C THR A 664 -29.55 56.39 9.27
N GLY A 665 -29.04 55.44 8.50
CA GLY A 665 -27.94 54.54 8.88
C GLY A 665 -27.73 53.41 7.86
N ILE A 666 -26.87 52.44 8.17
CA ILE A 666 -26.50 51.35 7.25
C ILE A 666 -27.06 50.01 7.77
N ALA A 667 -27.79 49.26 6.92
CA ALA A 667 -28.38 47.95 7.27
C ALA A 667 -29.13 47.98 8.61
N LEU A 668 -30.18 48.80 8.65
CA LEU A 668 -30.99 49.06 9.84
C LEU A 668 -31.81 47.84 10.27
N LYS A 669 -31.91 47.63 11.58
CA LYS A 669 -32.79 46.61 12.18
C LYS A 669 -33.68 47.27 13.23
N TRP A 670 -34.96 46.92 13.23
CA TRP A 670 -35.96 47.48 14.13
C TRP A 670 -36.37 46.48 15.22
N TYR A 671 -36.74 46.96 16.40
CA TYR A 671 -37.05 46.17 17.59
C TYR A 671 -38.24 46.76 18.34
N SER A 672 -38.98 45.94 19.06
CA SER A 672 -40.07 46.39 19.95
C SER A 672 -39.62 46.68 21.39
N ILE A 673 -38.40 46.27 21.75
CA ILE A 673 -37.85 46.41 23.11
C ILE A 673 -36.36 46.77 23.08
N THR A 674 -35.89 47.45 24.13
CA THR A 674 -34.49 47.86 24.28
C THR A 674 -33.52 46.67 24.41
N ILE A 675 -33.93 45.56 25.04
CA ILE A 675 -33.06 44.41 25.37
C ILE A 675 -33.67 43.13 24.76
N GLY A 676 -32.93 42.43 23.90
CA GLY A 676 -33.37 41.22 23.18
C GLY A 676 -32.88 41.19 21.73
N ASP A 677 -32.64 39.99 21.17
CA ASP A 677 -31.86 39.83 19.92
C ASP A 677 -32.69 39.64 18.64
N SER A 678 -34.01 39.59 18.73
CA SER A 678 -34.87 39.38 17.56
C SER A 678 -35.31 40.71 16.95
N ALA A 679 -34.73 41.06 15.80
CA ALA A 679 -35.23 42.16 14.98
C ALA A 679 -36.64 41.85 14.49
N LEU A 680 -37.51 42.86 14.50
CA LEU A 680 -38.83 42.80 13.91
C LEU A 680 -38.69 42.60 12.40
N ALA A 681 -39.48 41.67 11.86
CA ALA A 681 -39.57 41.49 10.42
C ALA A 681 -40.11 42.77 9.77
N SER A 682 -39.63 43.11 8.58
CA SER A 682 -40.11 44.27 7.82
C SER A 682 -41.63 44.23 7.53
N THR A 683 -42.21 43.02 7.53
CA THR A 683 -43.65 42.78 7.35
C THR A 683 -44.48 42.88 8.64
N THR A 684 -43.85 43.16 9.79
CA THR A 684 -44.58 43.28 11.06
C THR A 684 -45.46 44.52 11.03
N ALA A 685 -46.76 44.39 11.32
CA ALA A 685 -47.67 45.52 11.36
C ALA A 685 -47.31 46.49 12.50
N LEU A 686 -47.37 47.80 12.21
CA LEU A 686 -47.17 48.84 13.19
C LEU A 686 -48.44 49.04 14.01
N THR A 687 -48.23 49.20 15.31
CA THR A 687 -49.24 49.69 16.25
C THR A 687 -48.70 50.95 16.92
N SER A 688 -49.58 51.75 17.51
CA SER A 688 -49.13 52.91 18.28
C SER A 688 -48.24 52.45 19.45
N GLY A 689 -46.99 52.92 19.52
CA GLY A 689 -46.02 52.49 20.54
C GLY A 689 -44.59 52.93 20.26
N THR A 690 -43.67 52.53 21.15
CA THR A 690 -42.22 52.81 21.02
C THR A 690 -41.50 51.64 20.36
N TYR A 691 -40.70 51.94 19.34
CA TYR A 691 -39.84 51.02 18.62
C TYR A 691 -38.37 51.44 18.80
N TYR A 692 -37.43 50.57 18.47
CA TYR A 692 -36.00 50.85 18.57
C TYR A 692 -35.28 50.43 17.29
N VAL A 693 -34.23 51.14 16.89
CA VAL A 693 -33.46 50.86 15.68
C VAL A 693 -31.97 50.79 15.97
N SER A 694 -31.30 49.78 15.44
CA SER A 694 -29.84 49.68 15.38
C SER A 694 -29.37 49.69 13.93
N GLN A 695 -28.06 49.79 13.72
CA GLN A 695 -27.45 49.66 12.41
C GLN A 695 -26.32 48.65 12.42
N THR A 696 -26.07 48.02 11.27
CA THR A 696 -24.98 47.05 11.11
C THR A 696 -23.93 47.60 10.14
N LEU A 697 -22.70 47.80 10.62
CA LEU A 697 -21.55 48.22 9.81
C LEU A 697 -20.39 47.25 10.06
N ASN A 698 -19.72 46.82 8.99
CA ASN A 698 -18.58 45.88 9.07
C ASN A 698 -18.88 44.62 9.90
N ALA A 699 -20.07 44.03 9.67
CA ALA A 699 -20.61 42.86 10.39
C ALA A 699 -20.87 43.07 11.90
N CYS A 700 -20.84 44.31 12.39
CA CYS A 700 -21.11 44.65 13.78
C CYS A 700 -22.31 45.55 13.95
N GLU A 701 -23.19 45.15 14.86
CA GLU A 701 -24.40 45.86 15.19
C GLU A 701 -24.15 46.86 16.33
N SER A 702 -24.69 48.07 16.18
CA SER A 702 -24.62 49.11 17.20
C SER A 702 -25.69 48.95 18.28
N SER A 703 -25.55 49.74 19.35
CA SER A 703 -26.62 49.93 20.32
C SER A 703 -27.89 50.52 19.66
N LYS A 704 -29.06 50.25 20.23
CA LYS A 704 -30.35 50.66 19.66
C LYS A 704 -30.75 52.08 20.08
N VAL A 705 -31.49 52.79 19.22
CA VAL A 705 -32.07 54.13 19.42
C VAL A 705 -33.60 54.05 19.37
N SER A 706 -34.32 54.71 20.29
CA SER A 706 -35.79 54.64 20.36
C SER A 706 -36.52 55.61 19.42
N VAL A 707 -37.71 55.22 18.94
CA VAL A 707 -38.59 55.93 18.00
C VAL A 707 -40.07 55.74 18.38
N GLN A 708 -40.87 56.81 18.43
CA GLN A 708 -42.32 56.72 18.72
C GLN A 708 -43.17 56.58 17.44
N VAL A 709 -44.22 55.75 17.45
CA VAL A 709 -45.13 55.44 16.32
C VAL A 709 -46.61 55.58 16.73
N THR A 710 -47.52 56.05 15.85
CA THR A 710 -48.98 56.16 16.09
C THR A 710 -49.83 55.69 14.88
N VAL A 711 -50.93 54.91 15.06
CA VAL A 711 -51.81 54.30 14.02
C VAL A 711 -53.33 54.38 14.37
N ASN A 712 -54.24 54.74 13.42
CA ASN A 712 -55.71 55.01 13.63
C ASN A 712 -56.68 54.02 12.86
N THR A 713 -57.79 53.42 13.41
CA THR A 713 -58.53 52.22 12.84
C THR A 713 -60.04 52.24 12.38
N LEU A 714 -60.45 51.29 11.46
CA LEU A 714 -61.83 50.91 10.96
C LEU A 714 -61.95 49.38 10.58
N SER A 715 -63.09 48.64 10.74
CA SER A 715 -63.17 47.13 10.65
C SER A 715 -64.32 46.43 9.83
N THR A 716 -64.08 45.22 9.27
CA THR A 716 -64.98 44.36 8.42
C THR A 716 -65.22 42.92 8.99
N PRO A 717 -66.41 42.27 8.82
CA PRO A 717 -66.75 40.95 9.42
C PRO A 717 -66.09 39.70 8.79
N LEU A 718 -65.87 38.64 9.61
CA LEU A 718 -65.19 37.36 9.30
C LEU A 718 -66.02 36.36 8.43
N PRO A 719 -65.37 35.43 7.68
CA PRO A 719 -66.02 34.27 7.05
C PRO A 719 -66.38 33.15 8.06
N VAL A 720 -67.03 32.05 7.62
CA VAL A 720 -67.43 30.89 8.45
C VAL A 720 -66.87 29.56 7.92
N ALA A 721 -66.25 28.72 8.76
CA ALA A 721 -65.75 27.38 8.41
C ALA A 721 -65.69 26.43 9.63
N ASN A 722 -65.80 25.10 9.40
CA ASN A 722 -65.65 24.04 10.41
C ASN A 722 -64.43 23.16 10.10
N ALA A 723 -63.79 22.56 11.11
CA ALA A 723 -62.57 21.72 10.99
C ALA A 723 -62.70 20.56 9.97
N GLN A 724 -61.62 20.26 9.24
CA GLN A 724 -61.63 19.35 8.08
C GLN A 724 -60.52 18.29 8.17
N THR A 725 -60.79 17.06 7.71
CA THR A 725 -59.84 15.92 7.77
C THR A 725 -59.69 15.24 6.40
N PHE A 726 -58.46 14.91 6.00
CA PHE A 726 -58.15 14.30 4.71
C PHE A 726 -57.23 13.05 4.81
N CYS A 727 -57.35 12.16 3.83
CA CYS A 727 -56.73 10.82 3.81
C CYS A 727 -55.47 10.70 2.94
N ASN A 728 -55.24 11.65 2.04
CA ASN A 728 -54.15 11.68 1.05
C ASN A 728 -53.49 13.08 1.05
N ALA A 729 -52.57 13.34 0.14
CA ALA A 729 -52.01 14.68 -0.05
C ALA A 729 -53.11 15.64 -0.55
N ALA A 730 -53.88 16.21 0.38
CA ALA A 730 -54.90 17.21 0.08
C ALA A 730 -54.23 18.55 -0.23
N THR A 731 -54.89 19.39 -1.02
CA THR A 731 -54.42 20.75 -1.32
C THR A 731 -55.44 21.78 -0.86
N VAL A 732 -55.06 23.06 -0.87
CA VAL A 732 -55.93 24.18 -0.46
C VAL A 732 -57.25 24.21 -1.23
N ALA A 733 -57.27 23.73 -2.49
CA ALA A 733 -58.49 23.55 -3.28
C ALA A 733 -59.55 22.65 -2.60
N ASN A 734 -59.14 21.78 -1.67
CA ASN A 734 -60.03 20.89 -0.95
C ASN A 734 -60.66 21.55 0.30
N LEU A 735 -60.21 22.74 0.71
CA LEU A 735 -60.76 23.45 1.87
C LEU A 735 -62.08 24.15 1.53
N VAL A 736 -63.06 24.03 2.43
CA VAL A 736 -64.39 24.65 2.26
C VAL A 736 -64.67 25.70 3.36
N ALA A 737 -65.10 26.89 2.97
CA ALA A 737 -65.61 27.96 3.86
C ALA A 737 -66.75 28.73 3.20
N THR A 738 -67.60 29.39 3.99
CA THR A 738 -68.73 30.23 3.53
C THR A 738 -68.41 31.70 3.78
N GLY A 739 -68.49 32.53 2.73
CA GLY A 739 -68.25 33.97 2.74
C GLY A 739 -67.96 34.48 1.33
N THR A 740 -67.59 35.76 1.18
CA THR A 740 -67.38 36.39 -0.13
C THR A 740 -65.88 36.49 -0.47
N ALA A 741 -65.48 36.00 -1.65
CA ALA A 741 -64.10 36.05 -2.13
C ALA A 741 -63.07 35.48 -1.13
N ILE A 742 -63.29 34.24 -0.68
CA ILE A 742 -62.44 33.60 0.34
C ILE A 742 -60.99 33.46 -0.13
N GLN A 743 -60.06 33.90 0.72
CA GLN A 743 -58.64 33.60 0.59
C GLN A 743 -58.16 32.78 1.79
N TRP A 744 -57.25 31.85 1.53
CA TRP A 744 -56.69 30.96 2.53
C TRP A 744 -55.24 31.30 2.83
N TYR A 745 -54.84 31.15 4.09
CA TYR A 745 -53.51 31.45 4.56
C TYR A 745 -53.00 30.34 5.47
N ALA A 746 -51.68 30.17 5.48
CA ALA A 746 -51.03 29.21 6.38
C ALA A 746 -50.92 29.72 7.82
N ASP A 747 -50.99 31.04 8.02
CA ASP A 747 -50.65 31.72 9.27
C ASP A 747 -51.78 32.64 9.74
N ALA A 748 -51.85 32.86 11.06
CA ALA A 748 -52.92 33.66 11.67
C ALA A 748 -52.87 35.14 11.27
N ILE A 749 -51.67 35.64 10.95
CA ILE A 749 -51.37 37.03 10.60
C ILE A 749 -50.20 37.01 9.59
N GLY A 750 -50.21 37.87 8.57
CA GLY A 750 -49.14 37.95 7.56
C GLY A 750 -49.11 36.78 6.56
N GLY A 751 -48.11 36.71 5.68
CA GLY A 751 -48.01 35.65 4.65
C GLY A 751 -48.92 35.84 3.43
N THR A 752 -48.57 35.20 2.32
CA THR A 752 -49.30 35.28 1.05
C THR A 752 -50.49 34.34 1.02
N ALA A 753 -51.52 34.71 0.26
CA ALA A 753 -52.66 33.84 0.03
C ALA A 753 -52.21 32.54 -0.65
N LEU A 754 -52.64 31.41 -0.11
CA LEU A 754 -52.29 30.11 -0.62
C LEU A 754 -53.03 29.84 -1.92
N ILE A 755 -52.28 29.48 -2.95
CA ILE A 755 -52.87 29.03 -4.21
C ILE A 755 -53.49 27.63 -4.05
N ALA A 756 -54.49 27.32 -4.87
CA ALA A 756 -55.32 26.13 -4.78
C ALA A 756 -54.53 24.79 -4.82
N THR A 757 -53.37 24.76 -5.47
CA THR A 757 -52.50 23.57 -5.60
C THR A 757 -51.58 23.36 -4.41
N THR A 758 -51.52 24.29 -3.45
CA THR A 758 -50.65 24.17 -2.27
C THR A 758 -51.06 22.97 -1.43
N ALA A 759 -50.13 22.06 -1.14
CA ALA A 759 -50.39 20.88 -0.31
C ALA A 759 -50.67 21.25 1.16
N LEU A 760 -51.62 20.53 1.76
CA LEU A 760 -52.03 20.68 3.15
C LEU A 760 -51.22 19.74 4.07
N SER A 761 -50.99 20.18 5.30
CA SER A 761 -50.45 19.38 6.40
C SER A 761 -51.35 19.48 7.63
N THR A 762 -51.15 18.61 8.63
CA THR A 762 -51.93 18.63 9.87
C THR A 762 -51.58 19.86 10.70
N LYS A 763 -52.33 20.96 10.51
CA LYS A 763 -52.19 22.22 11.24
C LYS A 763 -53.41 23.11 11.02
N THR A 764 -53.45 24.24 11.73
CA THR A 764 -54.47 25.28 11.51
C THR A 764 -54.11 26.13 10.29
N TYR A 765 -55.07 26.29 9.38
CA TYR A 765 -55.07 27.25 8.27
C TYR A 765 -56.07 28.36 8.57
N TYR A 766 -56.07 29.45 7.81
CA TYR A 766 -56.88 30.62 8.11
C TYR A 766 -57.61 31.14 6.87
N ALA A 767 -58.87 31.55 7.02
CA ALA A 767 -59.68 32.12 5.94
C ALA A 767 -60.01 33.58 6.20
N THR A 768 -59.96 34.40 5.17
CA THR A 768 -60.54 35.76 5.16
C THR A 768 -61.72 35.83 4.20
N GLN A 769 -62.51 36.89 4.31
CA GLN A 769 -63.41 37.33 3.25
C GLN A 769 -63.18 38.80 2.94
N THR A 770 -63.45 39.19 1.70
CA THR A 770 -63.36 40.59 1.28
C THR A 770 -64.75 41.14 1.00
N VAL A 771 -65.14 42.16 1.75
CA VAL A 771 -66.43 42.85 1.59
C VAL A 771 -66.17 44.35 1.40
N ASN A 772 -66.74 44.95 0.35
CA ASN A 772 -66.54 46.36 -0.02
C ASN A 772 -65.06 46.77 -0.14
N GLY A 773 -64.21 45.87 -0.65
CA GLY A 773 -62.79 46.14 -0.87
C GLY A 773 -61.92 46.08 0.38
N ILE A 774 -62.51 45.79 1.55
CA ILE A 774 -61.77 45.62 2.80
C ILE A 774 -61.82 44.14 3.17
N GLU A 775 -60.64 43.54 3.33
CA GLU A 775 -60.48 42.18 3.78
C GLU A 775 -60.73 42.10 5.30
N SER A 776 -61.43 41.07 5.74
CA SER A 776 -61.69 40.82 7.16
C SER A 776 -60.43 40.37 7.89
N GLU A 777 -60.51 40.32 9.22
CA GLU A 777 -59.60 39.49 10.01
C GLU A 777 -59.64 38.01 9.56
N ARG A 778 -58.70 37.20 10.06
CA ARG A 778 -58.54 35.79 9.66
C ARG A 778 -59.27 34.83 10.61
N LEU A 779 -60.17 34.01 10.08
CA LEU A 779 -60.81 32.91 10.80
C LEU A 779 -59.91 31.65 10.82
N PRO A 780 -59.55 31.08 11.98
CA PRO A 780 -58.82 29.82 12.05
C PRO A 780 -59.67 28.59 11.67
N LEU A 781 -59.06 27.66 10.95
CA LEU A 781 -59.59 26.37 10.51
C LEU A 781 -58.57 25.25 10.80
N LEU A 782 -58.89 24.32 11.70
CA LEU A 782 -58.05 23.14 11.94
C LEU A 782 -58.16 22.13 10.79
N VAL A 783 -57.02 21.77 10.18
CA VAL A 783 -56.91 20.73 9.15
C VAL A 783 -56.11 19.55 9.69
N THR A 784 -56.63 18.33 9.53
CA THR A 784 -55.95 17.09 9.92
C THR A 784 -55.67 16.20 8.71
N ILE A 785 -54.41 15.85 8.47
CA ILE A 785 -53.97 14.86 7.49
C ILE A 785 -53.64 13.56 8.23
N ASN A 786 -54.37 12.49 7.93
CA ASN A 786 -54.21 11.20 8.59
C ASN A 786 -53.78 10.14 7.57
N GLN A 787 -52.48 9.79 7.52
CA GLN A 787 -51.94 8.83 6.56
C GLN A 787 -51.24 7.64 7.23
N PRO A 788 -51.38 6.41 6.68
CA PRO A 788 -50.67 5.24 7.19
C PRO A 788 -49.16 5.32 6.87
N ILE A 789 -48.31 4.85 7.79
CA ILE A 789 -46.85 4.78 7.64
C ILE A 789 -46.43 3.31 7.65
N ALA A 790 -45.69 2.87 6.63
CA ALA A 790 -45.39 1.46 6.39
C ALA A 790 -44.50 0.80 7.47
N GLY A 791 -43.62 1.57 8.12
CA GLY A 791 -42.63 1.05 9.04
C GLY A 791 -41.59 0.13 8.39
N PHE A 792 -40.84 -0.60 9.21
CA PHE A 792 -39.91 -1.64 8.76
C PHE A 792 -39.95 -2.88 9.67
N ILE A 793 -39.67 -4.04 9.09
CA ILE A 793 -39.73 -5.34 9.79
C ILE A 793 -38.31 -5.79 10.18
N SER A 794 -38.14 -6.26 11.42
CA SER A 794 -36.89 -6.82 11.95
C SER A 794 -37.09 -8.22 12.54
N ALA A 795 -36.01 -8.99 12.67
CA ALA A 795 -36.00 -10.33 13.26
C ALA A 795 -34.62 -10.65 13.88
N SER A 796 -34.54 -11.68 14.71
CA SER A 796 -33.28 -12.16 15.30
C SER A 796 -32.36 -12.88 14.30
N SER A 797 -32.89 -13.33 13.16
CA SER A 797 -32.15 -13.97 12.07
C SER A 797 -32.94 -13.81 10.77
N SER A 798 -32.27 -13.84 9.62
CA SER A 798 -32.90 -13.94 8.29
C SER A 798 -32.90 -15.37 7.73
N LEU A 799 -32.37 -16.34 8.50
CA LEU A 799 -32.19 -17.74 8.10
C LEU A 799 -32.70 -18.69 9.20
N VAL A 800 -33.56 -19.64 8.82
CA VAL A 800 -34.10 -20.69 9.71
C VAL A 800 -33.88 -22.09 9.12
N CYS A 801 -33.98 -23.12 9.95
CA CYS A 801 -33.97 -24.50 9.48
C CYS A 801 -35.34 -24.89 8.90
N SER A 802 -35.37 -25.75 7.89
CA SER A 802 -36.61 -26.32 7.37
C SER A 802 -37.42 -26.99 8.47
N GLY A 803 -38.69 -26.60 8.60
CA GLY A 803 -39.57 -27.01 9.69
C GLY A 803 -39.51 -26.12 10.94
N THR A 804 -38.70 -25.06 10.94
CA THR A 804 -38.61 -24.09 12.06
C THR A 804 -39.04 -22.68 11.62
N GLY A 805 -39.21 -21.78 12.58
CA GLY A 805 -39.67 -20.41 12.36
C GLY A 805 -38.99 -19.40 13.27
N LEU A 806 -39.38 -18.14 13.15
CA LEU A 806 -38.90 -17.05 14.00
C LEU A 806 -39.99 -16.01 14.23
N ASN A 807 -39.68 -14.98 15.03
CA ASN A 807 -40.58 -13.85 15.26
C ASN A 807 -40.08 -12.62 14.49
N LEU A 808 -40.98 -12.03 13.70
CA LEU A 808 -40.82 -10.75 13.02
C LEU A 808 -41.42 -9.64 13.89
N THR A 809 -40.82 -8.45 13.87
CA THR A 809 -41.31 -7.25 14.57
C THR A 809 -41.38 -6.06 13.63
N LEU A 810 -42.54 -5.43 13.51
CA LEU A 810 -42.77 -4.18 12.78
C LEU A 810 -42.49 -2.98 13.67
N ASN A 811 -41.68 -2.05 13.19
CA ASN A 811 -41.24 -0.85 13.90
C ASN A 811 -41.61 0.41 13.12
N ASN A 812 -41.78 1.54 13.83
CA ASN A 812 -42.00 2.88 13.27
C ASN A 812 -43.14 2.97 12.25
N PHE A 813 -44.29 2.36 12.55
CA PHE A 813 -45.46 2.34 11.67
C PHE A 813 -46.60 3.21 12.24
N ASN A 814 -47.55 3.57 11.38
CA ASN A 814 -48.80 4.22 11.76
C ASN A 814 -49.95 3.58 10.97
N GLY A 815 -51.04 3.24 11.65
CA GLY A 815 -52.21 2.57 11.07
C GLY A 815 -52.39 1.11 11.49
N THR A 816 -53.50 0.53 11.04
CA THR A 816 -53.91 -0.84 11.34
C THR A 816 -53.08 -1.83 10.54
N ILE A 817 -52.47 -2.80 11.20
CA ILE A 817 -51.60 -3.80 10.60
C ILE A 817 -52.41 -4.96 10.00
N SER A 818 -52.03 -5.37 8.79
CA SER A 818 -52.42 -6.65 8.19
C SER A 818 -51.19 -7.35 7.61
N TRP A 819 -50.81 -8.49 8.18
CA TRP A 819 -49.67 -9.26 7.68
C TRP A 819 -50.05 -10.09 6.45
N GLN A 820 -49.14 -10.17 5.48
CA GLN A 820 -49.24 -11.03 4.31
C GLN A 820 -47.94 -11.81 4.12
N LYS A 821 -48.03 -12.94 3.42
CA LYS A 821 -46.87 -13.76 3.02
C LYS A 821 -46.93 -14.17 1.57
N SER A 822 -45.75 -14.42 1.00
CA SER A 822 -45.56 -14.94 -0.35
C SER A 822 -44.41 -15.94 -0.37
N THR A 823 -44.63 -17.08 -1.04
CA THR A 823 -43.60 -18.09 -1.33
C THR A 823 -43.01 -17.95 -2.74
N ASN A 824 -43.55 -17.03 -3.54
CA ASN A 824 -43.15 -16.76 -4.93
C ASN A 824 -42.83 -15.28 -5.17
N TRP A 825 -42.30 -14.58 -4.15
CA TRP A 825 -42.06 -13.13 -4.20
C TRP A 825 -41.05 -12.70 -5.27
N THR A 826 -40.28 -13.64 -5.82
CA THR A 826 -39.33 -13.41 -6.91
C THR A 826 -39.96 -13.55 -8.31
N ALA A 827 -41.23 -13.97 -8.42
CA ALA A 827 -41.92 -14.06 -9.70
C ALA A 827 -42.24 -12.65 -10.25
N ALA A 828 -42.35 -12.52 -11.58
CA ALA A 828 -42.71 -11.25 -12.24
C ALA A 828 -44.05 -10.66 -11.75
N THR A 829 -44.95 -11.53 -11.28
CA THR A 829 -46.19 -11.14 -10.60
C THR A 829 -46.31 -11.91 -9.30
N PRO A 830 -45.78 -11.39 -8.18
CA PRO A 830 -45.84 -12.05 -6.88
C PRO A 830 -47.29 -12.24 -6.40
N THR A 831 -47.63 -13.42 -5.90
CA THR A 831 -48.90 -13.64 -5.20
C THR A 831 -48.71 -13.47 -3.70
N TRP A 832 -49.51 -12.60 -3.09
CA TRP A 832 -49.48 -12.33 -1.65
C TRP A 832 -50.77 -12.80 -1.01
N SER A 833 -50.65 -13.59 0.06
CA SER A 833 -51.77 -14.11 0.84
C SER A 833 -51.82 -13.43 2.20
N THR A 834 -53.00 -12.96 2.61
CA THR A 834 -53.20 -12.41 3.95
C THR A 834 -53.08 -13.50 5.02
N ILE A 835 -52.36 -13.20 6.09
CA ILE A 835 -52.25 -14.08 7.26
C ILE A 835 -53.39 -13.69 8.21
N THR A 836 -54.51 -14.39 8.10
CA THR A 836 -55.75 -14.09 8.81
C THR A 836 -55.54 -13.94 10.33
N GLY A 837 -56.10 -12.88 10.91
CA GLY A 837 -56.07 -12.62 12.36
C GLY A 837 -54.78 -11.99 12.88
N GLN A 838 -53.76 -11.77 12.04
CA GLN A 838 -52.48 -11.19 12.46
C GLN A 838 -52.47 -9.67 12.27
N ILE A 839 -52.83 -8.96 13.35
CA ILE A 839 -52.88 -7.49 13.42
C ILE A 839 -51.89 -6.90 14.44
N SER A 840 -51.04 -7.74 15.04
CA SER A 840 -50.04 -7.32 16.03
C SER A 840 -48.77 -6.80 15.35
N LYS A 841 -48.02 -5.95 16.08
CA LYS A 841 -46.69 -5.49 15.66
C LYS A 841 -45.68 -6.64 15.54
N THR A 842 -45.91 -7.78 16.19
CA THR A 842 -45.08 -8.98 16.05
C THR A 842 -45.82 -10.09 15.30
N LEU A 843 -45.12 -10.80 14.43
CA LEU A 843 -45.62 -12.00 13.74
C LEU A 843 -44.70 -13.19 14.01
N SER A 844 -45.25 -14.28 14.54
CA SER A 844 -44.56 -15.57 14.51
C SER A 844 -44.76 -16.22 13.15
N THR A 845 -43.69 -16.59 12.46
CA THR A 845 -43.78 -17.12 11.10
C THR A 845 -44.33 -18.54 11.05
N GLY A 846 -44.33 -19.25 12.19
CA GLY A 846 -44.52 -20.70 12.23
C GLY A 846 -43.40 -21.46 11.50
N SER A 847 -43.53 -22.78 11.43
CA SER A 847 -42.58 -23.66 10.73
C SER A 847 -42.58 -23.42 9.22
N LEU A 848 -41.43 -23.06 8.67
CA LEU A 848 -41.25 -22.81 7.24
C LEU A 848 -40.48 -23.95 6.59
N THR A 849 -40.98 -24.46 5.48
CA THR A 849 -40.33 -25.52 4.66
C THR A 849 -39.70 -24.99 3.37
N SER A 850 -40.00 -23.74 3.02
CA SER A 850 -39.43 -22.98 1.91
C SER A 850 -39.20 -21.53 2.34
N SER A 851 -38.17 -20.89 1.78
CA SER A 851 -37.97 -19.45 1.95
C SER A 851 -39.27 -18.70 1.64
N THR A 852 -39.61 -17.71 2.45
CA THR A 852 -40.92 -17.02 2.41
C THR A 852 -40.71 -15.54 2.68
N ALA A 853 -41.28 -14.68 1.84
CA ALA A 853 -41.36 -13.25 2.10
C ALA A 853 -42.61 -12.92 2.90
N PHE A 854 -42.47 -11.98 3.83
CA PHE A 854 -43.52 -11.42 4.66
C PHE A 854 -43.63 -9.93 4.40
N ARG A 855 -44.84 -9.42 4.46
CA ARG A 855 -45.08 -7.98 4.40
C ARG A 855 -46.19 -7.54 5.32
N THR A 856 -46.18 -6.29 5.73
CA THR A 856 -47.31 -5.66 6.41
C THR A 856 -48.02 -4.73 5.44
N ILE A 857 -49.34 -4.66 5.54
CA ILE A 857 -50.20 -3.69 4.88
C ILE A 857 -50.78 -2.81 5.98
N LEU A 858 -50.50 -1.51 5.94
CA LEU A 858 -50.93 -0.53 6.94
C LEU A 858 -52.06 0.31 6.34
N SER A 859 -53.16 0.44 7.06
CA SER A 859 -54.34 1.20 6.64
C SER A 859 -54.88 2.09 7.75
N ILE A 860 -55.42 3.25 7.39
CA ILE A 860 -56.14 4.15 8.30
C ILE A 860 -57.42 4.57 7.61
N GLY A 861 -58.59 4.26 8.17
CA GLY A 861 -59.88 4.62 7.59
C GLY A 861 -60.02 4.22 6.12
N THR A 862 -60.41 5.18 5.27
CA THR A 862 -60.53 5.01 3.81
C THR A 862 -59.24 5.36 3.05
N CYS A 863 -58.13 5.60 3.74
CA CYS A 863 -56.88 6.06 3.12
C CYS A 863 -56.13 4.89 2.45
N ASN A 864 -55.40 5.18 1.35
CA ASN A 864 -54.64 4.18 0.61
C ASN A 864 -53.62 3.46 1.51
N SER A 865 -53.57 2.13 1.42
CA SER A 865 -52.67 1.34 2.25
C SER A 865 -51.22 1.39 1.78
N VAL A 866 -50.27 1.32 2.71
CA VAL A 866 -48.82 1.24 2.43
C VAL A 866 -48.24 -0.09 2.92
N SER A 867 -47.06 -0.50 2.43
CA SER A 867 -46.51 -1.82 2.76
C SER A 867 -45.00 -1.84 3.06
N SER A 868 -44.57 -2.79 3.90
CA SER A 868 -43.15 -3.07 4.22
C SER A 868 -42.83 -4.55 4.01
N ASN A 869 -41.60 -4.94 3.59
CA ASN A 869 -41.26 -6.33 3.23
C ASN A 869 -40.08 -6.89 4.06
N TYR A 870 -40.05 -8.20 4.30
CA TYR A 870 -38.96 -8.96 4.94
C TYR A 870 -38.88 -10.39 4.40
N ILE A 871 -37.67 -10.94 4.21
CA ILE A 871 -37.48 -12.28 3.66
C ILE A 871 -36.89 -13.20 4.72
N VAL A 872 -37.53 -14.34 4.96
CA VAL A 872 -36.99 -15.43 5.78
C VAL A 872 -36.53 -16.57 4.87
N ASN A 873 -35.23 -16.86 4.90
CA ASN A 873 -34.61 -17.94 4.14
C ASN A 873 -34.67 -19.26 4.92
N VAL A 874 -34.87 -20.38 4.21
CA VAL A 874 -34.94 -21.73 4.82
C VAL A 874 -33.78 -22.61 4.35
N SER A 875 -32.95 -23.08 5.29
CA SER A 875 -31.91 -24.10 5.07
C SER A 875 -32.51 -25.51 5.14
N LYS A 876 -32.11 -26.40 4.22
CA LYS A 876 -32.47 -27.83 4.29
C LYS A 876 -31.62 -28.57 5.32
N ALA A 877 -32.16 -29.62 5.95
CA ALA A 877 -31.43 -30.46 6.89
C ALA A 877 -30.22 -31.15 6.23
N ALA A 878 -29.16 -31.40 7.01
CA ALA A 878 -27.95 -32.05 6.49
C ALA A 878 -28.27 -33.44 5.93
N LYS A 879 -27.75 -33.75 4.75
CA LYS A 879 -27.92 -35.01 4.04
C LYS A 879 -26.57 -35.48 3.53
N VAL A 880 -26.18 -36.68 3.90
CA VAL A 880 -24.98 -37.35 3.41
C VAL A 880 -25.36 -38.38 2.34
N THR A 881 -24.50 -38.53 1.33
CA THR A 881 -24.68 -39.49 0.23
C THR A 881 -23.63 -40.60 0.32
N SER A 882 -23.70 -41.58 -0.59
CA SER A 882 -22.75 -42.70 -0.60
C SER A 882 -21.32 -42.26 -0.91
N ILE A 883 -20.37 -42.94 -0.28
CA ILE A 883 -18.93 -42.76 -0.48
C ILE A 883 -18.40 -43.87 -1.40
N SER A 884 -17.50 -43.54 -2.33
CA SER A 884 -16.78 -44.48 -3.20
C SER A 884 -15.28 -44.22 -3.19
N GLY A 885 -14.49 -45.09 -3.85
CA GLY A 885 -13.04 -44.90 -4.03
C GLY A 885 -12.13 -45.68 -3.08
N GLY A 886 -12.70 -46.50 -2.18
CA GLY A 886 -11.93 -47.48 -1.42
C GLY A 886 -11.64 -48.74 -2.22
N ASN A 887 -10.91 -49.66 -1.59
CA ASN A 887 -10.44 -50.90 -2.20
C ASN A 887 -10.68 -52.10 -1.26
N SER A 888 -10.17 -53.28 -1.64
CA SER A 888 -10.24 -54.51 -0.86
C SER A 888 -8.84 -55.00 -0.49
N SER A 889 -8.73 -56.00 0.38
CA SER A 889 -7.45 -56.65 0.70
C SER A 889 -6.73 -57.23 -0.54
N SER A 890 -7.49 -57.71 -1.54
CA SER A 890 -6.95 -58.22 -2.81
C SER A 890 -6.50 -57.13 -3.78
N THR A 891 -7.03 -55.91 -3.66
CA THR A 891 -6.66 -54.74 -4.47
C THR A 891 -5.95 -53.67 -3.61
N ALA A 892 -5.29 -54.12 -2.53
CA ALA A 892 -4.65 -53.23 -1.57
C ALA A 892 -3.64 -52.29 -2.26
N ALA A 893 -3.75 -51.01 -1.92
CA ALA A 893 -2.88 -49.97 -2.43
C ALA A 893 -1.49 -50.11 -1.81
N CYS A 894 -0.46 -49.66 -2.51
CA CYS A 894 0.87 -49.65 -1.92
C CYS A 894 0.95 -48.55 -0.85
N ILE A 895 1.64 -48.82 0.26
CA ILE A 895 1.98 -47.76 1.21
C ILE A 895 2.59 -46.57 0.46
N GLY A 896 2.14 -45.35 0.76
CA GLY A 896 2.55 -44.11 0.11
C GLY A 896 1.85 -43.81 -1.22
N THR A 897 1.01 -44.70 -1.76
CA THR A 897 0.25 -44.43 -3.00
C THR A 897 -1.11 -43.81 -2.72
N LYS A 898 -1.54 -42.92 -3.61
CA LYS A 898 -2.76 -42.12 -3.44
C LYS A 898 -4.02 -42.96 -3.66
N VAL A 899 -4.97 -42.88 -2.74
CA VAL A 899 -6.32 -43.42 -2.86
C VAL A 899 -7.33 -42.27 -2.73
N THR A 900 -8.06 -41.98 -3.80
CA THR A 900 -9.05 -40.89 -3.83
C THR A 900 -10.44 -41.40 -3.45
N LEU A 901 -10.95 -40.94 -2.32
CA LEU A 901 -12.33 -41.17 -1.89
C LEU A 901 -13.25 -40.08 -2.44
N LYS A 902 -14.48 -40.44 -2.81
CA LYS A 902 -15.44 -39.52 -3.43
C LYS A 902 -16.83 -39.63 -2.81
N LEU A 903 -17.46 -38.49 -2.58
CA LEU A 903 -18.85 -38.37 -2.13
C LEU A 903 -19.78 -38.16 -3.34
N ALA A 904 -20.84 -38.94 -3.45
CA ALA A 904 -21.80 -38.84 -4.57
C ALA A 904 -22.62 -37.53 -4.52
N SER A 905 -23.05 -37.00 -5.67
CA SER A 905 -23.83 -35.75 -5.72
C SER A 905 -25.19 -35.84 -5.01
N GLY A 906 -25.79 -34.70 -4.66
CA GLY A 906 -27.11 -34.62 -4.02
C GLY A 906 -27.10 -34.64 -2.48
N TYR A 907 -25.95 -34.33 -1.87
CA TYR A 907 -25.79 -34.08 -0.44
C TYR A 907 -26.21 -32.64 -0.05
N VAL A 908 -26.44 -32.42 1.24
CA VAL A 908 -26.84 -31.12 1.82
C VAL A 908 -26.01 -30.87 3.08
N GLY A 909 -25.41 -29.69 3.21
CA GLY A 909 -24.55 -29.31 4.34
C GLY A 909 -23.06 -29.27 3.99
N THR A 910 -22.27 -28.74 4.92
CA THR A 910 -20.80 -28.67 4.84
C THR A 910 -20.19 -30.05 5.13
N ILE A 911 -19.17 -30.42 4.34
CA ILE A 911 -18.53 -31.74 4.38
C ILE A 911 -17.45 -31.78 5.45
N GLN A 912 -17.35 -32.89 6.17
CA GLN A 912 -16.22 -33.23 7.03
C GLN A 912 -15.89 -34.72 6.90
N TRP A 913 -14.74 -35.05 6.31
CA TRP A 913 -14.24 -36.43 6.30
C TRP A 913 -13.71 -36.83 7.68
N MET A 914 -13.90 -38.11 8.01
CA MET A 914 -13.50 -38.70 9.28
C MET A 914 -12.83 -40.04 9.03
N SER A 915 -11.85 -40.40 9.86
CA SER A 915 -11.14 -41.69 9.78
C SER A 915 -11.25 -42.50 11.08
N ALA A 916 -11.09 -43.82 10.98
CA ALA A 916 -10.99 -44.74 12.10
C ALA A 916 -10.11 -45.95 11.72
N THR A 917 -9.39 -46.52 12.69
CA THR A 917 -8.56 -47.72 12.50
C THR A 917 -9.36 -49.03 12.55
N SER A 918 -10.66 -48.98 12.81
CA SER A 918 -11.57 -50.12 12.71
C SER A 918 -12.93 -49.70 12.17
N SER A 919 -13.64 -50.61 11.50
CA SER A 919 -14.96 -50.37 10.89
C SER A 919 -16.05 -50.01 11.91
N LYS A 920 -15.83 -50.35 13.18
CA LYS A 920 -16.73 -50.09 14.32
C LYS A 920 -16.12 -49.13 15.35
N GLY A 921 -14.97 -48.53 15.05
CA GLY A 921 -14.25 -47.64 15.97
C GLY A 921 -14.80 -46.22 16.00
N THR A 922 -14.26 -45.42 16.90
CA THR A 922 -14.55 -43.98 16.97
C THR A 922 -13.95 -43.28 15.74
N TYR A 923 -14.81 -42.65 14.94
CA TYR A 923 -14.39 -41.84 13.80
C TYR A 923 -14.01 -40.43 14.25
N THR A 924 -12.78 -40.01 13.96
CA THR A 924 -12.26 -38.68 14.28
C THR A 924 -12.23 -37.81 13.03
N ALA A 925 -12.49 -36.51 13.19
CA ALA A 925 -12.47 -35.56 12.08
C ALA A 925 -11.06 -35.39 11.54
N ILE A 926 -10.94 -35.41 10.21
CA ILE A 926 -9.68 -35.14 9.52
C ILE A 926 -9.61 -33.63 9.27
N ALA A 927 -8.68 -32.93 9.92
CA ALA A 927 -8.55 -31.49 9.81
C ALA A 927 -8.43 -31.04 8.33
N GLY A 928 -9.22 -30.05 7.93
CA GLY A 928 -9.20 -29.49 6.58
C GLY A 928 -9.86 -30.35 5.48
N ALA A 929 -10.30 -31.57 5.78
CA ALA A 929 -10.92 -32.45 4.79
C ALA A 929 -12.43 -32.15 4.62
N ASN A 930 -12.73 -31.07 3.90
CA ASN A 930 -14.08 -30.51 3.74
C ASN A 930 -14.56 -30.44 2.28
N SER A 931 -13.91 -31.16 1.37
CA SER A 931 -14.27 -31.26 -0.04
C SER A 931 -15.05 -32.54 -0.35
N SER A 932 -15.73 -32.57 -1.50
CA SER A 932 -16.44 -33.76 -2.01
C SER A 932 -15.54 -34.94 -2.37
N THR A 933 -14.22 -34.73 -2.37
CA THR A 933 -13.20 -35.76 -2.51
C THR A 933 -12.18 -35.66 -1.38
N TYR A 934 -11.57 -36.78 -1.01
CA TYR A 934 -10.46 -36.83 -0.06
C TYR A 934 -9.39 -37.80 -0.55
N ASP A 935 -8.17 -37.28 -0.72
CA ASP A 935 -7.00 -38.08 -1.12
C ASP A 935 -6.31 -38.61 0.14
N TYR A 936 -6.27 -39.94 0.29
CA TYR A 936 -5.60 -40.62 1.39
C TYR A 936 -4.34 -41.36 0.90
N TYR A 937 -3.26 -41.25 1.67
CA TYR A 937 -1.99 -41.91 1.41
C TYR A 937 -1.71 -42.89 2.56
N PRO A 938 -1.92 -44.21 2.38
CA PRO A 938 -1.75 -45.18 3.46
C PRO A 938 -0.30 -45.21 3.94
N GLN A 939 -0.08 -45.06 5.25
CA GLN A 939 1.26 -45.02 5.85
C GLN A 939 1.70 -46.37 6.44
N THR A 940 0.75 -47.28 6.66
CA THR A 940 0.99 -48.62 7.19
C THR A 940 0.15 -49.63 6.41
N THR A 941 0.40 -50.93 6.60
CA THR A 941 -0.46 -51.99 6.06
C THR A 941 -1.79 -52.12 6.82
N ALA A 942 -2.00 -51.34 7.89
CA ALA A 942 -3.26 -51.35 8.63
C ALA A 942 -4.39 -50.78 7.76
N THR A 943 -5.57 -51.40 7.84
CA THR A 943 -6.76 -50.92 7.13
C THR A 943 -7.29 -49.66 7.80
N MET A 944 -7.52 -48.62 7.00
CA MET A 944 -8.13 -47.37 7.48
C MET A 944 -9.56 -47.27 6.96
N TYR A 945 -10.48 -46.84 7.81
CA TYR A 945 -11.89 -46.69 7.46
C TYR A 945 -12.27 -45.22 7.44
N PHE A 946 -13.09 -44.81 6.48
CA PHE A 946 -13.50 -43.42 6.29
C PHE A 946 -15.01 -43.25 6.28
N LYS A 947 -15.48 -42.16 6.89
CA LYS A 947 -16.87 -41.70 6.86
C LYS A 947 -16.92 -40.20 6.55
N VAL A 948 -18.08 -39.71 6.16
CA VAL A 948 -18.35 -38.28 6.00
C VAL A 948 -19.43 -37.86 6.97
N ARG A 949 -19.21 -36.76 7.68
CA ARG A 949 -20.22 -36.03 8.45
C ARG A 949 -20.61 -34.77 7.70
N MET A 950 -21.90 -34.49 7.64
CA MET A 950 -22.49 -33.30 7.05
C MET A 950 -23.14 -32.46 8.15
N THR A 951 -22.95 -31.14 8.11
CA THR A 951 -23.57 -30.19 9.03
C THR A 951 -24.27 -29.07 8.25
N SER A 952 -25.47 -28.63 8.65
CA SER A 952 -26.21 -27.57 7.94
C SER A 952 -26.67 -26.51 8.92
N THR A 953 -26.10 -25.30 8.93
CA THR A 953 -26.53 -24.25 9.87
C THR A 953 -27.77 -23.52 9.35
N PRO A 954 -28.81 -23.23 10.17
CA PRO A 954 -28.96 -23.48 11.61
C PRO A 954 -29.62 -24.82 11.97
N CYS A 955 -29.79 -25.73 11.00
CA CYS A 955 -30.27 -27.09 11.27
C CYS A 955 -29.25 -27.87 12.11
N SER A 956 -29.42 -27.87 13.44
CA SER A 956 -28.56 -28.60 14.39
C SER A 956 -28.37 -30.10 14.09
N ALA A 957 -29.15 -30.66 13.16
CA ALA A 957 -28.99 -32.01 12.65
C ALA A 957 -27.69 -32.19 11.85
N THR A 958 -26.86 -33.13 12.30
CA THR A 958 -25.71 -33.64 11.53
C THR A 958 -26.07 -34.97 10.89
N ALA A 959 -25.63 -35.21 9.65
CA ALA A 959 -25.83 -36.49 8.96
C ALA A 959 -24.48 -37.16 8.71
N THR A 960 -24.28 -38.37 9.24
CA THR A 960 -23.04 -39.13 9.03
C THR A 960 -23.31 -40.35 8.15
N SER A 961 -22.41 -40.65 7.22
CA SER A 961 -22.57 -41.80 6.32
C SER A 961 -22.71 -43.10 7.13
N SER A 962 -23.77 -43.86 6.85
CA SER A 962 -24.11 -45.08 7.58
C SER A 962 -23.03 -46.16 7.39
N SER A 963 -22.60 -46.37 6.15
CA SER A 963 -21.49 -47.26 5.80
C SER A 963 -20.19 -46.45 5.65
N GLY A 964 -19.13 -46.92 6.33
CA GLY A 964 -17.77 -46.42 6.09
C GLY A 964 -17.13 -47.16 4.92
N ILE A 965 -16.15 -46.54 4.27
CA ILE A 965 -15.36 -47.17 3.22
C ILE A 965 -13.96 -47.54 3.73
N ALA A 966 -13.47 -48.72 3.38
CA ALA A 966 -12.16 -49.19 3.81
C ALA A 966 -11.09 -48.89 2.73
N VAL A 967 -9.89 -48.54 3.19
CA VAL A 967 -8.68 -48.50 2.39
C VAL A 967 -7.68 -49.50 2.97
N PHE A 968 -7.40 -50.55 2.21
CA PHE A 968 -6.40 -51.57 2.48
C PHE A 968 -5.08 -51.19 1.83
N ALA A 969 -3.99 -51.44 2.54
CA ALA A 969 -2.66 -51.19 2.05
C ALA A 969 -1.72 -52.39 2.25
N LYS A 970 -0.77 -52.55 1.35
CA LYS A 970 0.24 -53.62 1.38
C LYS A 970 1.65 -53.04 1.15
N ASN A 971 2.65 -53.79 1.61
CA ASN A 971 4.04 -53.54 1.25
C ASN A 971 4.26 -54.01 -0.19
N CYS A 972 4.65 -53.10 -1.07
CA CYS A 972 4.81 -53.38 -2.50
C CYS A 972 6.28 -53.45 -2.97
N GLN A 973 7.26 -53.47 -2.08
CA GLN A 973 8.65 -53.38 -2.51
C GLN A 973 9.22 -54.70 -3.04
N SER A 974 9.41 -54.75 -4.35
CA SER A 974 10.61 -55.31 -4.96
C SER A 974 11.30 -54.19 -5.77
N VAL A 975 12.53 -53.84 -5.34
CA VAL A 975 13.58 -53.05 -6.00
C VAL A 975 13.23 -51.66 -6.58
N ALA A 976 13.50 -50.61 -5.79
CA ALA A 976 14.43 -49.53 -6.13
C ALA A 976 14.53 -48.55 -4.93
N ARG A 977 15.77 -48.18 -4.59
CA ARG A 977 16.14 -47.25 -3.51
C ARG A 977 15.21 -46.03 -3.44
N LEU A 978 14.64 -45.75 -2.28
CA LEU A 978 14.15 -44.41 -1.96
C LEU A 978 14.64 -43.96 -0.58
N LYS A 979 14.91 -42.65 -0.57
CA LYS A 979 15.64 -41.85 0.40
C LYS A 979 15.02 -41.92 1.79
N ARG A 980 15.91 -41.81 2.78
CA ARG A 980 15.61 -41.40 4.14
C ARG A 980 15.08 -39.97 4.06
N GLU A 981 13.78 -39.77 4.24
CA GLU A 981 13.22 -38.44 4.45
C GLU A 981 13.68 -37.95 5.83
N SER A 982 14.40 -36.83 5.80
CA SER A 982 14.55 -35.93 6.93
C SER A 982 13.17 -35.45 7.36
N VAL A 983 12.91 -35.56 8.66
CA VAL A 983 11.80 -34.90 9.32
C VAL A 983 12.05 -33.40 9.23
N GLU A 984 11.44 -32.73 8.25
CA GLU A 984 11.26 -31.28 8.29
C GLU A 984 10.15 -30.99 9.30
N LEU A 985 10.52 -30.24 10.34
CA LEU A 985 9.56 -29.48 11.13
C LEU A 985 8.90 -28.48 10.18
N VAL A 986 7.66 -28.75 9.76
CA VAL A 986 6.86 -27.80 8.99
C VAL A 986 6.57 -26.61 9.90
N GLU A 987 7.35 -25.55 9.75
CA GLU A 987 6.96 -24.23 10.23
C GLU A 987 5.82 -23.75 9.32
N GLN A 988 4.58 -23.85 9.80
CA GLN A 988 3.41 -23.37 9.05
C GLN A 988 3.55 -21.87 8.80
N SER A 989 3.51 -21.51 7.52
CA SER A 989 3.79 -20.18 7.00
C SER A 989 2.69 -19.16 7.33
N PHE A 990 3.09 -18.01 7.89
CA PHE A 990 2.25 -16.81 7.99
C PHE A 990 2.08 -16.19 6.60
N SER A 991 0.91 -16.33 5.99
CA SER A 991 0.62 -15.75 4.67
C SER A 991 -0.69 -14.99 4.64
N VAL A 992 -0.72 -13.89 3.89
CA VAL A 992 -1.90 -13.02 3.75
C VAL A 992 -2.14 -12.75 2.26
N LEU A 993 -3.38 -12.93 1.80
CA LEU A 993 -3.84 -12.59 0.45
C LEU A 993 -4.99 -11.57 0.54
N THR A 994 -5.16 -10.74 -0.48
CA THR A 994 -6.28 -9.80 -0.62
C THR A 994 -7.17 -10.16 -1.79
N PHE A 995 -8.49 -10.04 -1.61
CA PHE A 995 -9.46 -10.29 -2.67
C PHE A 995 -10.77 -9.52 -2.45
N PRO A 996 -11.33 -8.87 -3.49
CA PRO A 996 -10.69 -8.56 -4.77
C PRO A 996 -9.53 -7.56 -4.61
N ASN A 997 -8.54 -7.61 -5.49
CA ASN A 997 -7.49 -6.60 -5.61
C ASN A 997 -7.00 -6.55 -7.06
N PRO A 998 -7.28 -5.49 -7.83
CA PRO A 998 -7.92 -4.22 -7.42
C PRO A 998 -9.39 -4.38 -6.99
N PHE A 999 -9.88 -3.49 -6.12
CA PHE A 999 -11.26 -3.47 -5.61
C PHE A 999 -11.99 -2.16 -5.91
N SER A 1000 -13.33 -2.16 -5.97
CA SER A 1000 -14.15 -0.98 -6.28
C SER A 1000 -14.88 -0.40 -5.06
N SER A 1001 -15.20 -1.24 -4.07
CA SER A 1001 -15.95 -0.84 -2.87
C SER A 1001 -15.23 -1.34 -1.62
N THR A 1002 -15.18 -2.66 -1.41
CA THR A 1002 -14.44 -3.30 -0.31
C THR A 1002 -13.56 -4.44 -0.80
N PHE A 1003 -12.59 -4.85 0.03
CA PHE A 1003 -11.80 -6.07 -0.14
C PHE A 1003 -11.70 -6.84 1.18
N LYS A 1004 -11.31 -8.12 1.10
CA LYS A 1004 -11.13 -9.03 2.24
C LYS A 1004 -9.70 -9.52 2.33
N LEU A 1005 -9.30 -9.95 3.53
CA LEU A 1005 -8.01 -10.57 3.82
C LEU A 1005 -8.18 -12.07 4.04
N LYS A 1006 -7.42 -12.88 3.32
CA LYS A 1006 -7.28 -14.32 3.58
C LYS A 1006 -5.97 -14.57 4.30
N LEU A 1007 -6.05 -14.94 5.58
CA LEU A 1007 -4.90 -15.19 6.45
C LEU A 1007 -4.71 -16.70 6.64
N THR A 1008 -3.52 -17.19 6.33
CA THR A 1008 -3.06 -18.52 6.75
C THR A 1008 -2.06 -18.32 7.88
N THR A 1009 -2.34 -18.88 9.05
CA THR A 1009 -1.48 -18.78 10.23
C THR A 1009 -1.69 -19.99 11.14
N SER A 1010 -0.66 -20.39 11.85
CA SER A 1010 -0.74 -21.38 12.94
C SER A 1010 -1.03 -20.74 14.30
N SER A 1011 -1.03 -19.41 14.39
CA SER A 1011 -1.23 -18.65 15.63
C SER A 1011 -2.70 -18.31 15.88
N ALA A 1012 -3.13 -18.46 17.13
CA ALA A 1012 -4.45 -18.04 17.61
C ALA A 1012 -4.48 -16.58 18.12
N GLU A 1013 -3.33 -15.88 18.14
CA GLU A 1013 -3.23 -14.50 18.62
C GLU A 1013 -4.06 -13.53 17.75
N PRO A 1014 -4.56 -12.42 18.32
CA PRO A 1014 -5.23 -11.39 17.53
C PRO A 1014 -4.31 -10.79 16.47
N VAL A 1015 -4.87 -10.55 15.29
CA VAL A 1015 -4.23 -9.99 14.11
C VAL A 1015 -4.46 -8.49 14.09
N LEU A 1016 -3.39 -7.71 13.95
CA LEU A 1016 -3.39 -6.27 13.84
C LEU A 1016 -3.14 -5.87 12.39
N ILE A 1017 -4.10 -5.18 11.79
CA ILE A 1017 -4.10 -4.69 10.41
C ILE A 1017 -3.94 -3.16 10.47
N LYS A 1018 -2.95 -2.61 9.77
CA LYS A 1018 -2.73 -1.18 9.62
C LYS A 1018 -2.68 -0.83 8.15
N THR A 1019 -3.48 0.11 7.70
CA THR A 1019 -3.49 0.55 6.30
C THR A 1019 -2.87 1.92 6.16
N TYR A 1020 -1.98 2.08 5.19
CA TYR A 1020 -1.28 3.32 4.85
C TYR A 1020 -1.58 3.70 3.41
N ASP A 1021 -1.68 4.99 3.12
CA ASP A 1021 -1.64 5.48 1.74
C ASP A 1021 -0.20 5.44 1.16
N MET A 1022 -0.04 5.81 -0.12
CA MET A 1022 1.28 5.82 -0.78
C MET A 1022 2.26 6.88 -0.27
N ILE A 1023 1.80 7.84 0.56
CA ILE A 1023 2.67 8.82 1.21
C ILE A 1023 3.01 8.43 2.65
N GLY A 1024 2.57 7.23 3.10
CA GLY A 1024 2.87 6.69 4.42
C GLY A 1024 1.94 7.17 5.55
N LYS A 1025 0.85 7.86 5.23
CA LYS A 1025 -0.15 8.28 6.23
C LYS A 1025 -1.00 7.08 6.63
N LEU A 1026 -1.13 6.84 7.93
CA LEU A 1026 -2.00 5.80 8.49
C LEU A 1026 -3.48 6.17 8.29
N ILE A 1027 -4.22 5.30 7.63
CA ILE A 1027 -5.62 5.48 7.22
C ILE A 1027 -6.57 4.69 8.13
N GLU A 1028 -6.21 3.45 8.49
CA GLU A 1028 -7.07 2.56 9.27
C GLU A 1028 -6.23 1.62 10.14
N VAL A 1029 -6.72 1.32 11.35
CA VAL A 1029 -6.15 0.30 12.25
C VAL A 1029 -7.27 -0.61 12.73
N LEU A 1030 -7.12 -1.91 12.54
CA LEU A 1030 -8.09 -2.92 12.95
C LEU A 1030 -7.39 -4.05 13.72
N LYS A 1031 -7.94 -4.45 14.87
CA LYS A 1031 -7.47 -5.63 15.62
C LYS A 1031 -8.59 -6.68 15.61
N VAL A 1032 -8.30 -7.87 15.08
CA VAL A 1032 -9.30 -8.89 14.77
C VAL A 1032 -8.78 -10.25 15.25
N ASN A 1033 -9.64 -11.14 15.76
CA ASN A 1033 -9.20 -12.51 16.04
C ASN A 1033 -8.79 -13.21 14.75
N SER A 1034 -7.81 -14.12 14.80
CA SER A 1034 -7.29 -14.79 13.60
C SER A 1034 -8.35 -15.57 12.81
N SER A 1035 -9.37 -16.10 13.48
CA SER A 1035 -10.53 -16.76 12.87
C SER A 1035 -11.47 -15.83 12.11
N ASP A 1036 -11.44 -14.53 12.44
CA ASP A 1036 -12.46 -13.57 12.00
C ASP A 1036 -11.95 -12.67 10.85
N VAL A 1037 -10.66 -12.78 10.50
CA VAL A 1037 -9.99 -11.95 9.48
C VAL A 1037 -10.64 -12.08 8.10
N GLU A 1038 -11.03 -13.29 7.69
CA GLU A 1038 -11.67 -13.54 6.39
C GLU A 1038 -13.08 -12.93 6.27
N TYR A 1039 -13.69 -12.56 7.39
CA TYR A 1039 -15.02 -11.95 7.43
C TYR A 1039 -14.97 -10.42 7.46
N GLN A 1040 -13.79 -9.81 7.59
CA GLN A 1040 -13.67 -8.35 7.60
C GLN A 1040 -13.60 -7.75 6.21
N GLU A 1041 -14.48 -6.76 5.99
CA GLU A 1041 -14.50 -5.94 4.78
C GLU A 1041 -13.81 -4.62 5.05
N LEU A 1042 -12.75 -4.36 4.28
CA LEU A 1042 -11.89 -3.20 4.40
C LEU A 1042 -12.02 -2.33 3.14
N GLY A 1043 -11.66 -1.05 3.24
CA GLY A 1043 -11.52 -0.17 2.06
C GLY A 1043 -12.75 0.62 1.62
N TYR A 1044 -13.90 0.49 2.30
CA TYR A 1044 -15.14 1.20 1.95
C TYR A 1044 -14.92 2.72 1.86
N ASN A 1045 -14.25 3.30 2.86
CA ASN A 1045 -13.99 4.75 2.97
C ASN A 1045 -12.68 5.22 2.32
N TYR A 1046 -11.95 4.34 1.63
CA TYR A 1046 -10.67 4.74 1.02
C TYR A 1046 -10.91 5.63 -0.20
N SER A 1047 -10.01 6.57 -0.48
CA SER A 1047 -9.99 7.30 -1.74
C SER A 1047 -9.52 6.39 -2.89
N TYR A 1048 -9.78 6.78 -4.14
CA TYR A 1048 -9.18 6.11 -5.30
C TYR A 1048 -7.64 6.18 -5.21
N GLY A 1049 -6.96 5.05 -5.43
CA GLY A 1049 -5.50 5.00 -5.31
C GLY A 1049 -4.95 3.67 -4.78
N VAL A 1050 -3.65 3.68 -4.46
CA VAL A 1050 -2.91 2.52 -3.97
C VAL A 1050 -2.69 2.66 -2.45
N PHE A 1051 -2.78 1.55 -1.73
CA PHE A 1051 -2.61 1.51 -0.27
C PHE A 1051 -1.71 0.33 0.12
N ASN A 1052 -0.87 0.51 1.13
CA ASN A 1052 -0.09 -0.56 1.75
C ASN A 1052 -0.76 -0.99 3.04
N ILE A 1053 -1.02 -2.28 3.19
CA ILE A 1053 -1.62 -2.86 4.39
C ILE A 1053 -0.56 -3.70 5.08
N VAL A 1054 -0.27 -3.37 6.34
CA VAL A 1054 0.63 -4.10 7.21
C VAL A 1054 -0.21 -4.94 8.16
N ILE A 1055 -0.09 -6.26 8.06
CA ILE A 1055 -0.77 -7.24 8.89
C ILE A 1055 0.27 -7.85 9.82
N SER A 1056 0.02 -7.83 11.13
CA SER A 1056 0.91 -8.38 12.15
C SER A 1056 0.15 -9.29 13.11
N GLN A 1057 0.80 -10.36 13.55
CA GLN A 1057 0.24 -11.31 14.51
C GLN A 1057 1.38 -11.86 15.37
N GLY A 1058 1.56 -11.31 16.56
CA GLY A 1058 2.75 -11.55 17.38
C GLY A 1058 4.02 -11.02 16.70
N LYS A 1059 5.02 -11.90 16.51
CA LYS A 1059 6.28 -11.56 15.80
C LYS A 1059 6.16 -11.60 14.27
N ASN A 1060 5.08 -12.19 13.74
CA ASN A 1060 4.89 -12.33 12.30
C ASN A 1060 4.30 -11.05 11.70
N MET A 1061 4.84 -10.59 10.58
CA MET A 1061 4.37 -9.39 9.87
C MET A 1061 4.39 -9.60 8.36
N LYS A 1062 3.39 -9.08 7.66
CA LYS A 1062 3.26 -9.14 6.20
C LYS A 1062 2.74 -7.79 5.69
N SER A 1063 3.37 -7.23 4.68
CA SER A 1063 2.87 -6.05 3.97
C SER A 1063 2.30 -6.45 2.61
N ILE A 1064 1.12 -5.95 2.26
CA ILE A 1064 0.47 -6.22 0.98
C ILE A 1064 -0.11 -4.94 0.40
N ARG A 1065 -0.02 -4.79 -0.92
CA ARG A 1065 -0.51 -3.62 -1.64
C ARG A 1065 -1.91 -3.87 -2.18
N VAL A 1066 -2.84 -2.94 -1.97
CA VAL A 1066 -4.20 -2.98 -2.55
C VAL A 1066 -4.47 -1.73 -3.39
N ILE A 1067 -5.29 -1.88 -4.43
CA ILE A 1067 -5.63 -0.80 -5.37
C ILE A 1067 -7.13 -0.58 -5.37
N LYS A 1068 -7.59 0.64 -5.05
CA LYS A 1068 -8.98 1.06 -5.19
C LYS A 1068 -9.19 1.72 -6.56
N LYS A 1069 -10.06 1.11 -7.37
CA LYS A 1069 -10.44 1.54 -8.72
C LYS A 1069 -11.66 2.41 -8.75
#